data_AF-A0A1D3TKG5-F1
#
_entry.id   AF-A0A1D3TKG5-F1
#
_cell.length_a   1.000
_cell.length_b   1.000
_cell.length_c   1.000
_cell.angle_alpha   90.00
_cell.angle_beta   90.00
_cell.angle_gamma   90.00
#
_symmetry.space_group_name_H-M   'P 1'
#
loop_
_entity.id
_entity.type
_entity.pdbx_description
1 polymer ?
#
loop_
_entity_poly.entity_id
_entity_poly.type
_entity_poly.pdbx_seq_one_letter_code
_entity_poly.pdbx_strand_id
1 'polypeptide(L)'
;MENIEKIYIKSKSELTDNFFYFYNWLKLNFNISLIISENSSLRNNIILELSGGYKLVLNEINSCEAIFRLCTERNEESHADKQNKCPDFHSRLVEAEELKHYLKCLLLKGKAVDERFFERVESEMMRKSLFSREKRSFLDFLLFCIFKKNKVEKVEEKFVNVNSWFSQNNVPIREEDMNSFTNTNFIQQIIEEDLKKKKHTCVITRFPPEPNGYLHLGHAKSICLNFGLSQKYGGRTHLRFDDTNPVTEEIRYIDSIKEDVKWLGFDWKDHLYFASDYFEQLYEWAVQLIKQGDAYVDDQSIEEIRKNRGNLKEPGVNSPYRNRSVEENLHLFENMKMGIYKEGEKVLRAKIDMSSGNINLRDPILYRIMHKIHPKSKDKWVIYPMYDFAHGQSDSIEHITHSICTLEFETHRPLYEWFQEKLNIFRTRQIEFARLNVTYMVMSKRKLLTLVNEKWVNDWDDPRMPTISGMRRRGYSPEAIKDFCSKVGVAKRENMISFELLELCAREDMNRKAIRLFAILKPLKIVITNFDESLESTTDLYKLTALNHPKNENMGQRKITFEKEIYIDEEDFQEFPSDNFYRLAPNRTVRLRYAFCITCNEIIKDENSGNIIELRCTYDPESKSGNNIMNNSENLKKIKSTIHWIAKNNSHIAEFRMYDKLFTKPNPESNVENDDIEKNMTNFTIELDNQNDATNRGNTNANQHIDEYAPDNYKEGENDTKDGDNIAEDINTGWRKYINKNSLIIHKGLVEKYSFNCQVGDPIQFERIGFFTKDKDSTEHYPVFNLTVALVDNSALKKKKEDLIKKEMDKLKREKIAHERRMKKEERKIREQKKLAQSEKHEG
;
A
#
# COMPACT_ATOMS: atom_id res chain seq x y z
N MET A 1 13.09 -3.92 -37.56
CA MET A 1 11.70 -4.37 -37.48
C MET A 1 11.63 -5.80 -36.99
N GLU A 2 12.35 -6.75 -37.61
CA GLU A 2 12.50 -8.14 -37.10
C GLU A 2 13.02 -8.21 -35.66
N ASN A 3 13.79 -7.21 -35.26
CA ASN A 3 14.25 -7.09 -33.89
C ASN A 3 13.17 -6.53 -32.95
N ILE A 4 12.06 -5.94 -33.40
CA ILE A 4 11.05 -5.42 -32.45
C ILE A 4 10.34 -6.61 -31.81
N GLU A 5 10.34 -6.67 -30.49
CA GLU A 5 9.66 -7.70 -29.69
C GLU A 5 8.37 -7.18 -29.06
N LYS A 6 8.37 -5.92 -28.59
CA LYS A 6 7.22 -5.31 -27.89
C LYS A 6 7.01 -3.85 -28.28
N ILE A 7 5.78 -3.40 -28.18
CA ILE A 7 5.40 -1.98 -28.36
C ILE A 7 4.64 -1.54 -27.12
N TYR A 8 4.99 -0.39 -26.55
CA TYR A 8 4.29 0.21 -25.41
C TYR A 8 3.56 1.48 -25.82
N ILE A 9 2.32 1.61 -25.35
CA ILE A 9 1.47 2.79 -25.53
C ILE A 9 0.80 3.17 -24.21
N LYS A 10 0.37 4.43 -24.09
CA LYS A 10 -0.20 4.97 -22.84
C LYS A 10 -1.65 4.56 -22.60
N SER A 11 -2.51 4.73 -23.61
CA SER A 11 -3.94 4.43 -23.54
C SER A 11 -4.45 3.96 -24.90
N LYS A 12 -5.49 3.09 -24.90
CA LYS A 12 -6.20 2.72 -26.14
C LYS A 12 -6.91 3.90 -26.79
N SER A 13 -7.28 4.93 -26.03
CA SER A 13 -8.00 6.11 -26.52
C SER A 13 -7.13 7.06 -27.35
N GLU A 14 -5.81 6.91 -27.30
CA GLU A 14 -4.84 7.68 -28.09
C GLU A 14 -4.50 7.00 -29.44
N LEU A 15 -5.14 5.87 -29.75
CA LEU A 15 -4.89 5.09 -30.96
C LEU A 15 -5.74 5.60 -32.13
N THR A 16 -5.08 6.11 -33.17
CA THR A 16 -5.70 6.34 -34.48
C THR A 16 -5.81 5.04 -35.27
N ASP A 17 -6.78 4.90 -36.17
CA ASP A 17 -6.96 3.73 -37.04
C ASP A 17 -5.65 3.33 -37.77
N ASN A 18 -4.85 4.31 -38.20
CA ASN A 18 -3.56 4.10 -38.87
C ASN A 18 -2.52 3.36 -38.01
N PHE A 19 -2.49 3.62 -36.69
CA PHE A 19 -1.60 2.89 -35.78
C PHE A 19 -2.05 1.44 -35.62
N PHE A 20 -3.37 1.22 -35.59
CA PHE A 20 -3.94 -0.11 -35.49
C PHE A 20 -3.56 -0.97 -36.71
N TYR A 21 -3.59 -0.38 -37.91
CA TYR A 21 -3.09 -1.02 -39.14
C TYR A 21 -1.60 -1.35 -39.07
N PHE A 22 -0.75 -0.41 -38.65
CA PHE A 22 0.68 -0.63 -38.49
C PHE A 22 1.00 -1.75 -37.47
N TYR A 23 0.34 -1.72 -36.31
CA TYR A 23 0.50 -2.75 -35.28
C TYR A 23 0.05 -4.13 -35.79
N ASN A 24 -1.10 -4.21 -36.46
CA ASN A 24 -1.58 -5.48 -36.99
C ASN A 24 -0.66 -6.04 -38.07
N TRP A 25 -0.09 -5.20 -38.94
CA TRP A 25 0.92 -5.63 -39.91
C TRP A 25 2.18 -6.17 -39.22
N LEU A 26 2.67 -5.48 -38.19
CA LEU A 26 3.81 -5.94 -37.39
C LEU A 26 3.52 -7.25 -36.64
N LYS A 27 2.33 -7.38 -36.06
CA LYS A 27 1.87 -8.59 -35.37
C LYS A 27 1.79 -9.78 -36.32
N LEU A 28 1.26 -9.58 -37.52
CA LEU A 28 1.11 -10.64 -38.53
C LEU A 28 2.45 -11.10 -39.09
N ASN A 29 3.39 -10.18 -39.35
CA ASN A 29 4.66 -10.51 -40.01
C ASN A 29 5.79 -10.88 -39.03
N PHE A 30 5.73 -10.39 -37.77
CA PHE A 30 6.84 -10.53 -36.81
C PHE A 30 6.40 -10.96 -35.40
N ASN A 31 5.11 -11.30 -35.19
CA ASN A 31 4.56 -11.79 -33.92
C ASN A 31 4.80 -10.88 -32.69
N ILE A 32 4.64 -9.57 -32.87
CA ILE A 32 4.96 -8.53 -31.88
C ILE A 32 3.81 -8.30 -30.88
N SER A 33 4.16 -8.10 -29.61
CA SER A 33 3.19 -7.83 -28.52
C SER A 33 2.98 -6.34 -28.25
N LEU A 34 1.73 -5.87 -28.17
CA LEU A 34 1.38 -4.50 -27.75
C LEU A 34 1.01 -4.46 -26.27
N ILE A 35 1.59 -3.52 -25.54
CA ILE A 35 1.41 -3.34 -24.09
C ILE A 35 0.85 -1.93 -23.86
N ILE A 36 -0.29 -1.84 -23.18
CA ILE A 36 -0.92 -0.57 -22.80
C ILE A 36 -0.61 -0.28 -21.32
N SER A 37 -0.13 0.92 -21.02
CA SER A 37 0.31 1.32 -19.68
C SER A 37 -0.11 2.77 -19.35
N GLU A 38 -1.03 2.95 -18.41
CA GLU A 38 -1.61 4.25 -18.04
C GLU A 38 -0.69 5.13 -17.15
N ASN A 39 0.62 5.09 -17.40
CA ASN A 39 1.60 5.82 -16.59
C ASN A 39 1.72 7.29 -17.04
N SER A 40 1.78 8.23 -16.09
CA SER A 40 1.84 9.68 -16.34
C SER A 40 3.15 10.17 -16.99
N SER A 41 4.16 9.30 -17.11
CA SER A 41 5.45 9.56 -17.73
C SER A 41 5.47 9.33 -19.25
N LEU A 42 4.50 8.61 -19.80
CA LEU A 42 4.29 8.50 -21.25
C LEU A 42 3.50 9.74 -21.74
N ARG A 43 4.19 10.87 -21.92
CA ARG A 43 3.58 12.08 -22.51
C ARG A 43 3.44 11.91 -24.04
N ASN A 44 2.44 11.15 -24.48
CA ASN A 44 2.09 10.90 -25.90
C ASN A 44 3.12 10.10 -26.70
N ASN A 45 3.93 9.28 -26.01
CA ASN A 45 5.04 8.57 -26.63
C ASN A 45 4.73 7.08 -26.83
N ILE A 46 5.14 6.52 -27.98
CA ILE A 46 5.11 5.09 -28.32
C ILE A 46 6.52 4.53 -28.10
N ILE A 47 6.67 3.42 -27.38
CA ILE A 47 8.00 2.81 -27.14
C ILE A 47 8.12 1.49 -27.89
N LEU A 48 9.14 1.31 -28.72
CA LEU A 48 9.47 0.06 -29.38
C LEU A 48 10.61 -0.64 -28.62
N GLU A 49 10.40 -1.87 -28.17
CA GLU A 49 11.44 -2.73 -27.58
C GLU A 49 12.00 -3.64 -28.66
N LEU A 50 13.31 -3.60 -28.84
CA LEU A 50 14.08 -4.39 -29.79
C LEU A 50 14.76 -5.59 -29.09
N SER A 51 15.16 -6.57 -29.88
CA SER A 51 15.85 -7.78 -29.45
C SER A 51 17.16 -7.40 -28.76
N GLY A 52 17.37 -7.99 -27.60
CA GLY A 52 18.42 -7.57 -26.66
C GLY A 52 17.99 -6.47 -25.68
N GLY A 53 16.70 -6.13 -25.60
CA GLY A 53 16.14 -5.26 -24.54
C GLY A 53 16.26 -3.76 -24.79
N TYR A 54 16.70 -3.34 -25.98
CA TYR A 54 16.85 -1.93 -26.33
C TYR A 54 15.49 -1.27 -26.56
N LYS A 55 15.22 -0.15 -25.89
CA LYS A 55 13.93 0.56 -26.02
C LYS A 55 14.09 1.88 -26.74
N LEU A 56 13.20 2.13 -27.70
CA LEU A 56 13.18 3.31 -28.55
C LEU A 56 11.88 4.09 -28.34
N VAL A 57 11.97 5.35 -27.93
CA VAL A 57 10.81 6.21 -27.65
C VAL A 57 10.50 7.08 -28.88
N LEU A 58 9.27 7.00 -29.37
CA LEU A 58 8.72 7.79 -30.48
C LEU A 58 7.71 8.79 -29.91
N ASN A 59 7.90 10.07 -30.16
CA ASN A 59 7.05 11.11 -29.55
C ASN A 59 5.84 11.52 -30.40
N GLU A 60 5.63 10.94 -31.59
CA GLU A 60 4.45 11.20 -32.42
C GLU A 60 3.98 9.98 -33.23
N ILE A 61 2.66 9.82 -33.32
CA ILE A 61 1.94 8.85 -34.16
C ILE A 61 2.34 8.95 -35.65
N ASN A 62 2.71 10.15 -36.13
CA ASN A 62 3.22 10.39 -37.49
C ASN A 62 4.49 9.59 -37.83
N SER A 63 5.31 9.27 -36.83
CA SER A 63 6.53 8.47 -37.01
C SER A 63 6.19 7.01 -37.35
N CYS A 64 5.10 6.48 -36.78
CA CYS A 64 4.61 5.13 -37.06
C CYS A 64 3.94 5.04 -38.44
N GLU A 65 3.16 6.06 -38.84
CA GLU A 65 2.54 6.13 -40.17
C GLU A 65 3.58 6.24 -41.29
N ALA A 66 4.63 7.04 -41.10
CA ALA A 66 5.72 7.15 -42.06
C ALA A 66 6.53 5.85 -42.20
N ILE A 67 6.72 5.09 -41.12
CA ILE A 67 7.33 3.75 -41.11
C ILE A 67 6.42 2.72 -41.83
N PHE A 68 5.10 2.84 -41.68
CA PHE A 68 4.13 1.98 -42.38
C PHE A 68 4.13 2.23 -43.89
N ARG A 69 3.98 3.48 -44.35
CA ARG A 69 4.02 3.84 -45.79
C ARG A 69 5.30 3.41 -46.48
N LEU A 70 6.41 3.51 -45.75
CA LEU A 70 7.74 3.01 -46.10
C LEU A 70 7.80 1.52 -46.47
N CYS A 71 6.99 0.72 -45.81
CA CYS A 71 6.95 -0.72 -45.95
C CYS A 71 5.90 -1.18 -46.97
N THR A 72 4.88 -0.35 -47.23
CA THR A 72 3.82 -0.64 -48.21
C THR A 72 4.09 -0.08 -49.60
N GLU A 73 4.93 0.95 -49.77
CA GLU A 73 5.38 1.48 -51.07
C GLU A 73 6.47 0.60 -51.72
N ARG A 74 6.25 -0.71 -51.78
CA ARG A 74 6.89 -1.57 -52.77
C ARG A 74 5.80 -2.19 -53.62
N ASN A 75 5.35 -1.42 -54.61
CA ASN A 75 4.95 -1.84 -55.95
C ASN A 75 4.16 -0.69 -56.58
N GLU A 76 4.84 0.23 -57.25
CA GLU A 76 4.32 0.99 -58.40
C GLU A 76 5.45 1.85 -58.97
N GLU A 77 6.47 1.19 -59.49
CA GLU A 77 7.19 1.72 -60.65
C GLU A 77 6.78 0.85 -61.85
N SER A 78 5.66 1.17 -62.50
CA SER A 78 5.50 0.99 -63.94
C SER A 78 4.24 1.68 -64.51
N HIS A 79 4.51 2.52 -65.51
CA HIS A 79 3.62 3.08 -66.56
C HIS A 79 2.89 4.43 -66.34
N ALA A 80 3.49 5.46 -66.96
CA ALA A 80 2.92 6.52 -67.84
C ALA A 80 1.38 6.67 -67.91
N ASP A 81 0.76 7.86 -67.97
CA ASP A 81 1.07 9.03 -68.80
C ASP A 81 0.15 10.22 -68.39
N LYS A 82 0.65 11.48 -68.45
CA LYS A 82 -0.05 12.79 -68.71
C LYS A 82 -1.26 13.21 -67.85
N GLN A 83 -1.55 14.47 -67.47
CA GLN A 83 -1.14 15.81 -67.88
C GLN A 83 -1.79 16.84 -66.92
N ASN A 84 -1.15 18.01 -66.76
CA ASN A 84 -1.74 19.32 -66.42
C ASN A 84 -2.35 19.60 -65.02
N LYS A 85 -1.62 20.34 -64.16
CA LYS A 85 -1.82 21.81 -63.96
C LYS A 85 -0.93 22.41 -62.86
N CYS A 86 -0.24 23.47 -63.28
CA CYS A 86 0.29 24.66 -62.58
C CYS A 86 1.24 24.56 -61.36
N PRO A 87 2.33 25.38 -61.36
CA PRO A 87 3.38 25.39 -60.35
C PRO A 87 3.08 26.39 -59.21
N ASP A 88 3.90 26.31 -58.15
CA ASP A 88 4.24 27.39 -57.21
C ASP A 88 3.74 27.33 -55.75
N PHE A 89 3.57 26.12 -55.17
CA PHE A 89 3.44 25.98 -53.70
C PHE A 89 4.31 24.87 -53.07
N HIS A 90 5.28 24.30 -53.79
CA HIS A 90 6.09 23.16 -53.31
C HIS A 90 7.59 23.42 -53.16
N SER A 91 8.11 24.60 -53.47
CA SER A 91 9.57 24.84 -53.54
C SER A 91 10.31 24.90 -52.19
N ARG A 92 9.65 24.81 -51.03
CA ARG A 92 10.32 24.77 -49.71
C ARG A 92 10.13 23.49 -48.89
N LEU A 93 9.21 22.62 -49.30
CA LEU A 93 8.91 21.34 -48.65
C LEU A 93 9.75 20.19 -49.24
N VAL A 94 10.09 20.29 -50.52
CA VAL A 94 10.82 19.25 -51.26
C VAL A 94 12.20 18.99 -50.65
N GLU A 95 12.94 20.00 -50.18
CA GLU A 95 14.31 19.80 -49.65
C GLU A 95 14.36 19.05 -48.30
N ALA A 96 13.37 19.24 -47.43
CA ALA A 96 13.31 18.53 -46.14
C ALA A 96 12.84 17.09 -46.32
N GLU A 97 11.89 16.87 -47.23
CA GLU A 97 11.42 15.54 -47.58
C GLU A 97 12.48 14.78 -48.39
N GLU A 98 13.29 15.48 -49.19
CA GLU A 98 14.49 14.95 -49.86
C GLU A 98 15.56 14.54 -48.85
N LEU A 99 15.85 15.37 -47.83
CA LEU A 99 16.80 15.00 -46.78
C LEU A 99 16.29 13.78 -45.99
N LYS A 100 15.02 13.76 -45.63
CA LYS A 100 14.36 12.62 -44.99
C LYS A 100 14.43 11.37 -45.88
N HIS A 101 14.17 11.50 -47.18
CA HIS A 101 14.29 10.43 -48.16
C HIS A 101 15.75 9.96 -48.31
N TYR A 102 16.71 10.87 -48.27
CA TYR A 102 18.13 10.59 -48.34
C TYR A 102 18.62 9.80 -47.11
N LEU A 103 18.29 10.26 -45.89
CA LEU A 103 18.61 9.56 -44.63
C LEU A 103 17.95 8.16 -44.59
N LYS A 104 16.69 8.09 -45.02
CA LYS A 104 15.94 6.84 -45.23
C LYS A 104 16.65 5.90 -46.21
N CYS A 105 17.10 6.41 -47.36
CA CYS A 105 17.87 5.64 -48.35
C CYS A 105 19.21 5.15 -47.78
N LEU A 106 19.89 5.95 -46.97
CA LEU A 106 21.15 5.59 -46.31
C LEU A 106 20.94 4.42 -45.33
N LEU A 107 19.87 4.47 -44.52
CA LEU A 107 19.46 3.38 -43.64
C LEU A 107 19.18 2.09 -44.40
N LEU A 108 18.42 2.17 -45.50
CA LEU A 108 17.96 1.01 -46.27
C LEU A 108 19.05 0.41 -47.17
N LYS A 109 19.90 1.25 -47.78
CA LYS A 109 20.97 0.80 -48.67
C LYS A 109 22.32 0.58 -47.96
N GLY A 110 22.37 0.80 -46.64
CA GLY A 110 23.55 0.50 -45.81
C GLY A 110 24.82 1.26 -46.22
N LYS A 111 24.68 2.50 -46.72
CA LYS A 111 25.83 3.32 -47.09
C LYS A 111 26.60 3.76 -45.85
N ALA A 112 27.94 3.82 -45.96
CA ALA A 112 28.79 4.32 -44.89
C ALA A 112 28.57 5.82 -44.66
N VAL A 113 28.68 6.25 -43.40
CA VAL A 113 28.65 7.66 -43.01
C VAL A 113 30.02 8.28 -43.27
N ASP A 114 30.08 9.34 -44.08
CA ASP A 114 31.29 10.06 -44.46
C ASP A 114 31.19 11.56 -44.14
N GLU A 115 32.25 12.32 -44.44
CA GLU A 115 32.30 13.76 -44.15
C GLU A 115 31.18 14.55 -44.85
N ARG A 116 30.83 14.16 -46.10
CA ARG A 116 29.76 14.79 -46.88
C ARG A 116 28.39 14.58 -46.27
N PHE A 117 28.17 13.44 -45.61
CA PHE A 117 26.95 13.21 -44.83
C PHE A 117 26.80 14.25 -43.72
N PHE A 118 27.85 14.47 -42.93
CA PHE A 118 27.81 15.41 -41.81
C PHE A 118 27.62 16.85 -42.30
N GLU A 119 28.34 17.26 -43.35
CA GLU A 119 28.18 18.58 -43.98
C GLU A 119 26.75 18.83 -44.44
N ARG A 120 26.14 17.86 -45.14
CA ARG A 120 24.81 18.01 -45.70
C ARG A 120 23.72 18.02 -44.62
N VAL A 121 23.85 17.19 -43.60
CA VAL A 121 22.91 17.15 -42.47
C VAL A 121 23.01 18.43 -41.65
N GLU A 122 24.23 18.87 -41.31
CA GLU A 122 24.47 20.08 -40.53
C GLU A 122 23.92 21.33 -41.24
N SER A 123 24.26 21.51 -42.53
CA SER A 123 23.83 22.66 -43.32
C SER A 123 22.30 22.74 -43.42
N GLU A 124 21.64 21.62 -43.72
CA GLU A 124 20.20 21.65 -43.94
C GLU A 124 19.36 21.68 -42.67
N MET A 125 19.79 20.96 -41.62
CA MET A 125 19.11 21.02 -40.34
C MET A 125 19.27 22.39 -39.66
N MET A 126 20.40 23.07 -39.88
CA MET A 126 20.60 24.45 -39.42
C MET A 126 19.70 25.44 -40.16
N ARG A 127 19.64 25.36 -41.50
CA ARG A 127 18.79 26.25 -42.31
C ARG A 127 17.30 26.15 -41.91
N LYS A 128 16.86 24.98 -41.43
CA LYS A 128 15.47 24.74 -40.99
C LYS A 128 15.27 24.89 -39.47
N SER A 129 16.29 25.32 -38.73
CA SER A 129 16.29 25.47 -37.27
C SER A 129 15.77 24.22 -36.54
N LEU A 130 16.29 23.04 -36.92
CA LEU A 130 15.85 21.75 -36.37
C LEU A 130 16.64 21.33 -35.13
N PHE A 131 17.88 21.81 -34.94
CA PHE A 131 18.69 21.47 -33.75
C PHE A 131 18.23 22.17 -32.46
N SER A 132 17.41 23.23 -32.54
CA SER A 132 17.02 24.07 -31.39
C SER A 132 15.64 23.74 -30.81
N ARG A 133 14.97 22.68 -31.25
CA ARG A 133 13.60 22.35 -30.83
C ARG A 133 13.59 21.52 -29.55
N GLU A 134 12.78 21.92 -28.56
CA GLU A 134 12.52 21.13 -27.33
C GLU A 134 11.85 19.77 -27.61
N LYS A 135 11.30 19.56 -28.81
CA LYS A 135 10.61 18.34 -29.23
C LYS A 135 11.38 17.65 -30.36
N ARG A 136 11.69 16.36 -30.17
CA ARG A 136 12.40 15.50 -31.14
C ARG A 136 11.50 15.12 -32.33
N SER A 137 12.01 15.27 -33.55
CA SER A 137 11.32 15.02 -34.81
C SER A 137 11.66 13.65 -35.44
N PHE A 138 10.94 13.24 -36.49
CA PHE A 138 11.25 12.02 -37.25
C PHE A 138 12.66 12.05 -37.88
N LEU A 139 13.15 13.24 -38.24
CA LEU A 139 14.48 13.42 -38.80
C LEU A 139 15.58 13.15 -37.76
N ASP A 140 15.36 13.56 -36.51
CA ASP A 140 16.22 13.27 -35.36
C ASP A 140 16.32 11.76 -35.10
N PHE A 141 15.21 11.05 -35.24
CA PHE A 141 15.17 9.59 -35.12
C PHE A 141 15.97 8.88 -36.22
N LEU A 142 15.80 9.27 -37.49
CA LEU A 142 16.58 8.71 -38.60
C LEU A 142 18.08 8.94 -38.40
N LEU A 143 18.46 10.15 -37.97
CA LEU A 143 19.85 10.50 -37.71
C LEU A 143 20.45 9.64 -36.58
N PHE A 144 19.72 9.44 -35.49
CA PHE A 144 20.11 8.55 -34.39
C PHE A 144 20.35 7.11 -34.87
N CYS A 145 19.43 6.57 -35.66
CA CYS A 145 19.54 5.21 -36.20
C CYS A 145 20.75 5.05 -37.13
N ILE A 146 21.05 6.07 -37.95
CA ILE A 146 22.22 6.06 -38.84
C ILE A 146 23.50 6.02 -38.02
N PHE A 147 23.62 6.83 -36.97
CA PHE A 147 24.81 6.85 -36.11
C PHE A 147 25.01 5.54 -35.36
N LYS A 148 23.96 4.97 -34.78
CA LYS A 148 24.06 3.66 -34.10
C LYS A 148 24.40 2.53 -35.07
N LYS A 149 23.78 2.49 -36.25
CA LYS A 149 24.05 1.45 -37.27
C LYS A 149 25.50 1.52 -37.77
N ASN A 150 26.03 2.73 -37.96
CA ASN A 150 27.42 2.94 -38.39
C ASN A 150 28.42 2.96 -37.23
N LYS A 151 27.97 2.64 -36.00
CA LYS A 151 28.80 2.66 -34.78
C LYS A 151 29.61 3.95 -34.63
N VAL A 152 29.01 5.08 -34.96
CA VAL A 152 29.65 6.40 -34.79
C VAL A 152 29.76 6.66 -33.29
N GLU A 153 30.98 6.67 -32.77
CA GLU A 153 31.25 6.88 -31.34
C GLU A 153 31.52 8.35 -31.00
N LYS A 154 32.02 9.13 -31.96
CA LYS A 154 32.27 10.57 -31.85
C LYS A 154 32.00 11.25 -33.19
N VAL A 155 31.54 12.49 -33.14
CA VAL A 155 31.42 13.39 -34.30
C VAL A 155 32.49 14.46 -34.16
N GLU A 156 33.19 14.79 -35.26
CA GLU A 156 34.26 15.79 -35.24
C GLU A 156 33.75 17.17 -34.82
N GLU A 157 34.56 17.92 -34.07
CA GLU A 157 34.17 19.22 -33.50
C GLU A 157 33.85 20.30 -34.54
N LYS A 158 34.33 20.16 -35.78
CA LYS A 158 33.99 21.06 -36.89
C LYS A 158 32.50 21.04 -37.26
N PHE A 159 31.78 19.98 -36.90
CA PHE A 159 30.32 19.81 -37.07
C PHE A 159 29.60 20.15 -35.76
N VAL A 160 29.66 21.42 -35.37
CA VAL A 160 29.32 21.90 -34.02
C VAL A 160 27.89 21.51 -33.60
N ASN A 161 26.91 21.63 -34.49
CA ASN A 161 25.50 21.39 -34.18
C ASN A 161 25.16 19.91 -34.17
N VAL A 162 25.67 19.14 -35.15
CA VAL A 162 25.47 17.69 -35.16
C VAL A 162 26.20 17.04 -33.99
N ASN A 163 27.39 17.53 -33.62
CA ASN A 163 28.15 17.06 -32.47
C ASN A 163 27.46 17.40 -31.14
N SER A 164 26.96 18.63 -30.98
CA SER A 164 26.17 19.03 -29.81
C SER A 164 24.90 18.18 -29.67
N TRP A 165 24.16 18.01 -30.77
CA TRP A 165 22.98 17.13 -30.80
C TRP A 165 23.35 15.68 -30.46
N PHE A 166 24.44 15.16 -31.01
CA PHE A 166 24.91 13.80 -30.76
C PHE A 166 25.27 13.61 -29.28
N SER A 167 25.98 14.56 -28.68
CA SER A 167 26.37 14.53 -27.26
C SER A 167 25.18 14.59 -26.32
N GLN A 168 24.13 15.36 -26.65
CA GLN A 168 22.91 15.46 -25.85
C GLN A 168 22.00 14.22 -25.96
N ASN A 169 21.97 13.57 -27.12
CA ASN A 169 21.01 12.50 -27.42
C ASN A 169 21.62 11.09 -27.37
N ASN A 170 22.95 10.96 -27.33
CA ASN A 170 23.66 9.69 -27.20
C ASN A 170 24.09 9.41 -25.73
N VAL A 171 23.22 9.70 -24.76
CA VAL A 171 23.46 9.38 -23.35
C VAL A 171 23.07 7.91 -23.11
N PRO A 172 23.97 7.05 -22.58
CA PRO A 172 23.58 5.71 -22.15
C PRO A 172 22.68 5.82 -20.92
N ILE A 173 21.44 5.36 -21.04
CA ILE A 173 20.49 5.31 -19.93
C ILE A 173 21.02 4.31 -18.89
N ARG A 174 21.16 4.74 -17.64
CA ARG A 174 21.66 3.92 -16.52
C ARG A 174 20.59 2.92 -16.09
N GLU A 175 21.01 1.69 -15.80
CA GLU A 175 20.17 0.57 -15.34
C GLU A 175 19.33 0.85 -14.08
N GLU A 176 19.56 1.95 -13.37
CA GLU A 176 18.85 2.29 -12.13
C GLU A 176 17.40 2.77 -12.38
N ASP A 177 17.09 3.29 -13.57
CA ASP A 177 15.72 3.72 -13.94
C ASP A 177 14.83 2.56 -14.43
N MET A 178 15.37 1.34 -14.52
CA MET A 178 14.64 0.13 -14.95
C MET A 178 14.09 -0.70 -13.79
N ASN A 179 14.58 -0.51 -12.55
CA ASN A 179 14.19 -1.36 -11.41
C ASN A 179 12.83 -1.01 -10.77
N SER A 180 12.16 0.07 -11.18
CA SER A 180 10.79 0.38 -10.70
C SER A 180 9.68 -0.18 -11.61
N PHE A 181 10.03 -0.77 -12.76
CA PHE A 181 9.07 -1.31 -13.73
C PHE A 181 8.84 -2.83 -13.61
N THR A 182 9.47 -3.49 -12.63
CA THR A 182 9.33 -4.93 -12.37
C THR A 182 9.11 -5.26 -10.90
N ASN A 183 8.23 -4.55 -10.19
CA ASN A 183 7.81 -4.97 -8.85
C ASN A 183 6.74 -6.09 -8.91
N THR A 184 7.02 -7.17 -9.64
CA THR A 184 6.32 -8.44 -9.41
C THR A 184 6.83 -9.00 -8.10
N ASN A 185 5.97 -9.09 -7.08
CA ASN A 185 6.35 -9.75 -5.83
C ASN A 185 6.63 -11.25 -6.10
N PHE A 186 7.35 -11.92 -5.19
CA PHE A 186 7.76 -13.33 -5.39
C PHE A 186 6.57 -14.30 -5.56
N ILE A 187 5.39 -13.97 -5.02
CA ILE A 187 4.16 -14.77 -5.18
C ILE A 187 3.64 -14.63 -6.61
N GLN A 188 3.68 -13.43 -7.17
CA GLN A 188 3.35 -13.17 -8.57
C GLN A 188 4.29 -13.94 -9.51
N GLN A 189 5.59 -13.98 -9.21
CA GLN A 189 6.54 -14.78 -9.98
C GLN A 189 6.20 -16.27 -9.94
N ILE A 190 5.84 -16.81 -8.77
CA ILE A 190 5.38 -18.20 -8.63
C ILE A 190 4.13 -18.48 -9.48
N ILE A 191 3.14 -17.59 -9.41
CA ILE A 191 1.90 -17.72 -10.18
C ILE A 191 2.19 -17.68 -11.69
N GLU A 192 3.00 -16.73 -12.14
CA GLU A 192 3.37 -16.57 -13.54
C GLU A 192 4.12 -17.80 -14.06
N GLU A 193 5.01 -18.38 -13.26
CA GLU A 193 5.67 -19.65 -13.60
C GLU A 193 4.69 -20.82 -13.68
N ASP A 194 3.79 -20.96 -12.71
CA ASP A 194 2.82 -22.06 -12.66
C ASP A 194 1.82 -21.98 -13.82
N LEU A 195 1.38 -20.76 -14.19
CA LEU A 195 0.56 -20.52 -15.39
C LEU A 195 1.34 -20.78 -16.68
N LYS A 196 2.61 -20.34 -16.77
CA LYS A 196 3.47 -20.60 -17.95
C LYS A 196 3.71 -22.09 -18.18
N LYS A 197 3.89 -22.85 -17.09
CA LYS A 197 4.03 -24.31 -17.10
C LYS A 197 2.68 -25.02 -17.31
N LYS A 198 1.57 -24.29 -17.41
CA LYS A 198 0.20 -24.81 -17.49
C LYS A 198 -0.14 -25.78 -16.34
N LYS A 199 0.49 -25.60 -15.17
CA LYS A 199 0.20 -26.38 -13.96
C LYS A 199 -1.23 -26.09 -13.47
N HIS A 200 -1.66 -24.84 -13.64
CA HIS A 200 -3.02 -24.39 -13.38
C HIS A 200 -3.53 -23.58 -14.58
N THR A 201 -4.84 -23.65 -14.84
CA THR A 201 -5.51 -22.88 -15.90
C THR A 201 -6.06 -21.54 -15.39
N CYS A 202 -6.28 -21.43 -14.08
CA CYS A 202 -6.72 -20.21 -13.41
C CYS A 202 -6.12 -20.12 -12.00
N VAL A 203 -6.14 -18.92 -11.42
CA VAL A 203 -5.64 -18.66 -10.06
C VAL A 203 -6.82 -18.66 -9.09
N ILE A 204 -6.80 -19.58 -8.12
CA ILE A 204 -7.80 -19.70 -7.07
C ILE A 204 -7.09 -19.49 -5.75
N THR A 205 -7.45 -18.41 -5.05
CA THR A 205 -6.93 -18.07 -3.71
C THR A 205 -8.07 -18.08 -2.70
N ARG A 206 -7.76 -17.92 -1.41
CA ARG A 206 -8.76 -17.74 -0.35
C ARG A 206 -8.28 -16.81 0.74
N PHE A 207 -9.21 -16.10 1.35
CA PHE A 207 -9.02 -15.43 2.63
C PHE A 207 -9.77 -16.25 3.70
N PRO A 208 -9.05 -16.98 4.59
CA PRO A 208 -9.65 -17.90 5.55
C PRO A 208 -9.58 -17.38 7.01
N PRO A 209 -10.30 -16.30 7.40
CA PRO A 209 -10.25 -15.82 8.77
C PRO A 209 -11.00 -16.75 9.75
N GLU A 210 -10.43 -16.94 10.93
CA GLU A 210 -11.18 -17.45 12.09
C GLU A 210 -12.15 -16.36 12.61
N PRO A 211 -13.43 -16.68 12.84
CA PRO A 211 -14.43 -15.72 13.33
C PRO A 211 -14.41 -15.57 14.85
N ASN A 212 -13.23 -15.24 15.41
CA ASN A 212 -12.99 -15.04 16.85
C ASN A 212 -12.63 -13.59 17.23
N GLY A 213 -12.78 -12.65 16.30
CA GLY A 213 -12.46 -11.24 16.50
C GLY A 213 -12.58 -10.44 15.22
N TYR A 214 -12.57 -9.10 15.35
CA TYR A 214 -12.64 -8.19 14.21
C TYR A 214 -11.37 -8.23 13.36
N LEU A 215 -11.52 -7.91 12.08
CA LEU A 215 -10.38 -7.75 11.18
C LEU A 215 -9.57 -6.51 11.54
N HIS A 216 -8.28 -6.54 11.21
CA HIS A 216 -7.34 -5.45 11.46
C HIS A 216 -6.46 -5.22 10.23
N LEU A 217 -5.64 -4.17 10.25
CA LEU A 217 -4.82 -3.75 9.12
C LEU A 217 -3.94 -4.87 8.53
N GLY A 218 -3.46 -5.79 9.37
CA GLY A 218 -2.76 -7.01 8.92
C GLY A 218 -3.61 -7.94 8.07
N HIS A 219 -4.90 -8.11 8.41
CA HIS A 219 -5.86 -8.83 7.58
C HIS A 219 -6.15 -8.08 6.29
N ALA A 220 -6.22 -6.74 6.31
CA ALA A 220 -6.39 -5.93 5.09
C ALA A 220 -5.26 -6.19 4.09
N LYS A 221 -4.01 -6.37 4.54
CA LYS A 221 -2.88 -6.79 3.68
C LYS A 221 -3.13 -8.16 3.04
N SER A 222 -3.61 -9.14 3.82
CA SER A 222 -3.93 -10.48 3.31
C SER A 222 -5.09 -10.47 2.31
N ILE A 223 -6.13 -9.67 2.58
CA ILE A 223 -7.28 -9.48 1.68
C ILE A 223 -6.82 -8.86 0.37
N CYS A 224 -6.13 -7.71 0.42
CA CYS A 224 -5.63 -7.03 -0.78
C CYS A 224 -4.72 -7.93 -1.62
N LEU A 225 -3.93 -8.79 -0.96
CA LEU A 225 -3.07 -9.75 -1.64
C LEU A 225 -3.87 -10.87 -2.31
N ASN A 226 -4.72 -11.59 -1.57
CA ASN A 226 -5.45 -12.75 -2.09
C ASN A 226 -6.43 -12.36 -3.20
N PHE A 227 -7.25 -11.34 -2.97
CA PHE A 227 -8.22 -10.84 -3.96
C PHE A 227 -7.54 -10.10 -5.11
N GLY A 228 -6.47 -9.32 -4.84
CA GLY A 228 -5.73 -8.63 -5.88
C GLY A 228 -5.02 -9.59 -6.85
N LEU A 229 -4.51 -10.71 -6.36
CA LEU A 229 -3.87 -11.73 -7.20
C LEU A 229 -4.87 -12.42 -8.15
N SER A 230 -6.01 -12.86 -7.63
CA SER A 230 -7.02 -13.52 -8.47
C SER A 230 -7.61 -12.56 -9.51
N GLN A 231 -7.83 -11.29 -9.16
CA GLN A 231 -8.27 -10.26 -10.10
C GLN A 231 -7.23 -9.98 -11.19
N LYS A 232 -5.94 -9.92 -10.82
CA LYS A 232 -4.84 -9.66 -11.77
C LYS A 232 -4.66 -10.78 -12.80
N TYR A 233 -4.77 -12.04 -12.39
CA TYR A 233 -4.49 -13.20 -13.25
C TYR A 233 -5.75 -13.92 -13.78
N GLY A 234 -6.94 -13.35 -13.60
CA GLY A 234 -8.18 -13.87 -14.16
C GLY A 234 -8.67 -15.16 -13.48
N GLY A 235 -8.98 -15.08 -12.19
CA GLY A 235 -9.50 -16.20 -11.41
C GLY A 235 -10.52 -15.78 -10.35
N ARG A 236 -10.50 -16.45 -9.19
CA ARG A 236 -11.43 -16.17 -8.08
C ARG A 236 -10.75 -16.25 -6.71
N THR A 237 -11.36 -15.61 -5.73
CA THR A 237 -10.97 -15.70 -4.32
C THR A 237 -12.15 -16.12 -3.48
N HIS A 238 -11.93 -17.13 -2.66
CA HIS A 238 -12.95 -17.61 -1.73
C HIS A 238 -12.85 -16.83 -0.40
N LEU A 239 -14.00 -16.55 0.22
CA LEU A 239 -14.06 -16.17 1.63
C LEU A 239 -14.45 -17.42 2.41
N ARG A 240 -13.53 -17.93 3.23
CA ARG A 240 -13.80 -19.09 4.08
C ARG A 240 -13.74 -18.69 5.54
N PHE A 241 -14.74 -19.08 6.31
CA PHE A 241 -14.60 -19.04 7.77
C PHE A 241 -13.93 -20.34 8.21
N ASP A 242 -12.74 -20.25 8.81
CA ASP A 242 -12.07 -21.41 9.43
C ASP A 242 -12.72 -21.65 10.81
N ASP A 243 -13.99 -22.05 10.77
CA ASP A 243 -14.89 -22.25 11.91
C ASP A 243 -14.78 -23.69 12.45
N THR A 244 -13.59 -24.06 12.92
CA THR A 244 -13.33 -25.40 13.48
C THR A 244 -13.47 -25.46 14.99
N ASN A 245 -13.64 -24.31 15.66
CA ASN A 245 -13.62 -24.21 17.12
C ASN A 245 -14.93 -23.63 17.67
N PRO A 246 -15.84 -24.47 18.19
CA PRO A 246 -17.20 -24.06 18.54
C PRO A 246 -17.30 -23.03 19.68
N VAL A 247 -16.24 -22.83 20.48
CA VAL A 247 -16.26 -21.95 21.67
C VAL A 247 -16.03 -20.48 21.32
N THR A 248 -15.26 -20.21 20.28
CA THR A 248 -14.75 -18.85 19.99
C THR A 248 -15.60 -18.09 18.96
N GLU A 249 -16.64 -18.72 18.44
CA GLU A 249 -17.31 -18.28 17.23
C GLU A 249 -18.62 -17.58 17.56
N GLU A 250 -18.65 -16.27 17.31
CA GLU A 250 -19.86 -15.46 17.45
C GLU A 250 -20.33 -14.96 16.09
N ILE A 251 -21.65 -15.00 15.87
CA ILE A 251 -22.28 -14.55 14.62
C ILE A 251 -21.87 -13.11 14.27
N ARG A 252 -21.69 -12.25 15.28
CA ARG A 252 -21.24 -10.86 15.08
C ARG A 252 -19.88 -10.75 14.37
N TYR A 253 -18.94 -11.67 14.61
CA TYR A 253 -17.64 -11.63 13.95
C TYR A 253 -17.74 -12.05 12.49
N ILE A 254 -18.58 -13.06 12.18
CA ILE A 254 -18.86 -13.47 10.81
C ILE A 254 -19.42 -12.30 10.00
N ASP A 255 -20.39 -11.57 10.56
CA ASP A 255 -21.04 -10.45 9.88
C ASP A 255 -20.08 -9.26 9.72
N SER A 256 -19.31 -8.92 10.75
CA SER A 256 -18.28 -7.87 10.67
C SER A 256 -17.19 -8.19 9.64
N ILE A 257 -16.71 -9.44 9.58
CA ILE A 257 -15.70 -9.85 8.60
C ILE A 257 -16.23 -9.67 7.17
N LYS A 258 -17.48 -10.08 6.91
CA LYS A 258 -18.14 -9.88 5.61
C LYS A 258 -18.27 -8.40 5.27
N GLU A 259 -18.69 -7.58 6.23
CA GLU A 259 -18.82 -6.14 6.05
C GLU A 259 -17.48 -5.48 5.72
N ASP A 260 -16.41 -5.84 6.43
CA ASP A 260 -15.09 -5.27 6.26
C ASP A 260 -14.44 -5.65 4.91
N VAL A 261 -14.62 -6.91 4.47
CA VAL A 261 -14.16 -7.35 3.14
C VAL A 261 -14.91 -6.60 2.03
N LYS A 262 -16.24 -6.47 2.15
CA LYS A 262 -17.07 -5.70 1.19
C LYS A 262 -16.69 -4.23 1.19
N TRP A 263 -16.49 -3.64 2.37
CA TRP A 263 -16.12 -2.24 2.52
C TRP A 263 -14.77 -1.94 1.86
N LEU A 264 -13.79 -2.85 1.93
CA LEU A 264 -12.53 -2.70 1.18
C LEU A 264 -12.71 -2.71 -0.36
N GLY A 265 -13.90 -3.08 -0.85
CA GLY A 265 -14.26 -3.14 -2.26
C GLY A 265 -13.96 -4.50 -2.91
N PHE A 266 -13.84 -5.56 -2.10
CA PHE A 266 -13.65 -6.92 -2.59
C PHE A 266 -14.94 -7.72 -2.49
N ASP A 267 -15.13 -8.63 -3.44
CA ASP A 267 -16.31 -9.48 -3.52
C ASP A 267 -15.88 -10.94 -3.76
N TRP A 268 -16.36 -11.82 -2.90
CA TRP A 268 -16.17 -13.27 -3.04
C TRP A 268 -17.24 -13.90 -3.94
N LYS A 269 -18.22 -13.12 -4.42
CA LYS A 269 -19.34 -13.58 -5.25
C LYS A 269 -20.06 -14.76 -4.58
N ASP A 270 -20.21 -15.86 -5.28
CA ASP A 270 -20.86 -17.08 -4.79
C ASP A 270 -19.92 -17.98 -3.97
N HIS A 271 -18.66 -17.57 -3.74
CA HIS A 271 -17.62 -18.38 -3.11
C HIS A 271 -17.45 -18.10 -1.60
N LEU A 272 -18.55 -18.23 -0.87
CA LEU A 272 -18.57 -18.17 0.59
C LEU A 272 -18.62 -19.59 1.18
N TYR A 273 -17.63 -19.95 2.00
CA TYR A 273 -17.50 -21.28 2.57
C TYR A 273 -17.27 -21.25 4.09
N PHE A 274 -17.49 -22.40 4.72
CA PHE A 274 -17.25 -22.64 6.14
C PHE A 274 -16.51 -23.97 6.27
N ALA A 275 -15.44 -24.02 7.05
CA ALA A 275 -14.73 -25.27 7.31
C ALA A 275 -15.65 -26.33 7.96
N SER A 276 -16.66 -25.89 8.72
CA SER A 276 -17.69 -26.75 9.29
C SER A 276 -18.57 -27.46 8.26
N ASP A 277 -18.67 -26.95 7.02
CA ASP A 277 -19.35 -27.67 5.92
C ASP A 277 -18.57 -28.93 5.50
N TYR A 278 -17.29 -29.01 5.87
CA TYR A 278 -16.40 -30.10 5.48
C TYR A 278 -16.18 -31.14 6.58
N PHE A 279 -16.78 -31.00 7.77
CA PHE A 279 -16.56 -31.91 8.90
C PHE A 279 -16.82 -33.39 8.56
N GLU A 280 -17.82 -33.69 7.75
CA GLU A 280 -18.07 -35.08 7.31
C GLU A 280 -16.91 -35.60 6.46
N GLN A 281 -16.47 -34.84 5.45
CA GLN A 281 -15.36 -35.25 4.59
C GLN A 281 -14.04 -35.36 5.37
N LEU A 282 -13.80 -34.45 6.32
CA LEU A 282 -12.66 -34.50 7.22
C LEU A 282 -12.71 -35.75 8.11
N TYR A 283 -13.88 -36.15 8.59
CA TYR A 283 -14.06 -37.39 9.36
C TYR A 283 -13.74 -38.62 8.49
N GLU A 284 -14.26 -38.68 7.27
CA GLU A 284 -13.98 -39.75 6.32
C GLU A 284 -12.48 -39.86 5.99
N TRP A 285 -11.78 -38.73 5.82
CA TRP A 285 -10.34 -38.73 5.61
C TRP A 285 -9.55 -39.15 6.85
N ALA A 286 -10.01 -38.81 8.05
CA ALA A 286 -9.42 -39.35 9.27
C ALA A 286 -9.58 -40.87 9.35
N VAL A 287 -10.76 -41.40 9.00
CA VAL A 287 -11.02 -42.85 8.90
C VAL A 287 -10.11 -43.50 7.85
N GLN A 288 -9.88 -42.85 6.71
CA GLN A 288 -8.95 -43.32 5.69
C GLN A 288 -7.52 -43.43 6.24
N LEU A 289 -7.02 -42.40 6.94
CA LEU A 289 -5.69 -42.43 7.56
C LEU A 289 -5.56 -43.57 8.58
N ILE A 290 -6.61 -43.82 9.39
CA ILE A 290 -6.63 -44.95 10.32
C ILE A 290 -6.51 -46.28 9.56
N LYS A 291 -7.29 -46.47 8.48
CA LYS A 291 -7.24 -47.69 7.65
C LYS A 291 -5.90 -47.93 6.98
N GLN A 292 -5.17 -46.86 6.65
CA GLN A 292 -3.82 -46.91 6.10
C GLN A 292 -2.75 -47.16 7.18
N GLY A 293 -3.11 -47.10 8.47
CA GLY A 293 -2.17 -47.18 9.59
C GLY A 293 -1.43 -45.87 9.88
N ASP A 294 -1.81 -44.78 9.21
CA ASP A 294 -1.22 -43.44 9.27
C ASP A 294 -1.88 -42.54 10.34
N ALA A 295 -2.84 -43.05 11.11
CA ALA A 295 -3.42 -42.38 12.29
C ALA A 295 -3.81 -43.40 13.38
N TYR A 296 -3.84 -42.95 14.64
CA TYR A 296 -4.20 -43.76 15.80
C TYR A 296 -4.87 -42.91 16.90
N VAL A 297 -5.70 -43.54 17.73
CA VAL A 297 -6.28 -42.92 18.91
C VAL A 297 -5.29 -43.03 20.07
N ASP A 298 -5.04 -41.92 20.74
CA ASP A 298 -4.13 -41.80 21.87
C ASP A 298 -4.92 -41.48 23.15
N ASP A 299 -4.61 -42.20 24.23
CA ASP A 299 -5.24 -42.04 25.55
C ASP A 299 -4.39 -41.20 26.50
N GLN A 300 -3.22 -40.77 26.05
CA GLN A 300 -2.35 -39.90 26.84
C GLN A 300 -3.02 -38.54 27.04
N SER A 301 -2.87 -38.01 28.25
CA SER A 301 -3.24 -36.63 28.56
C SER A 301 -2.47 -35.63 27.70
N ILE A 302 -2.98 -34.41 27.59
CA ILE A 302 -2.33 -33.34 26.82
C ILE A 302 -0.94 -33.03 27.41
N GLU A 303 -0.76 -33.07 28.73
CA GLU A 303 0.55 -32.91 29.37
C GLU A 303 1.53 -34.02 28.98
N GLU A 304 1.08 -35.28 28.96
CA GLU A 304 1.92 -36.41 28.56
C GLU A 304 2.29 -36.33 27.08
N ILE A 305 1.35 -36.00 26.19
CA ILE A 305 1.61 -35.78 24.76
C ILE A 305 2.65 -34.69 24.57
N ARG A 306 2.52 -33.56 25.30
CA ARG A 306 3.47 -32.45 25.24
C ARG A 306 4.86 -32.87 25.70
N LYS A 307 4.96 -33.63 26.80
CA LYS A 307 6.23 -34.16 27.30
C LYS A 307 6.87 -35.13 26.30
N ASN A 308 6.08 -36.05 25.75
CA ASN A 308 6.55 -37.07 24.82
C ASN A 308 6.89 -36.51 23.44
N ARG A 309 6.37 -35.34 23.06
CA ARG A 309 6.80 -34.63 21.84
C ARG A 309 8.26 -34.17 21.90
N GLY A 310 8.88 -34.11 23.08
CA GLY A 310 10.24 -33.62 23.25
C GLY A 310 10.35 -32.12 22.94
N ASN A 311 11.53 -31.67 22.52
CA ASN A 311 11.80 -30.27 22.19
C ASN A 311 12.71 -30.16 20.96
N LEU A 312 13.23 -28.97 20.66
CA LEU A 312 14.11 -28.74 19.51
C LEU A 312 15.47 -29.48 19.61
N LYS A 313 15.88 -29.90 20.81
CA LYS A 313 17.13 -30.62 21.07
C LYS A 313 16.90 -32.12 21.29
N GLU A 314 15.80 -32.48 21.94
CA GLU A 314 15.47 -33.85 22.31
C GLU A 314 14.38 -34.43 21.41
N PRO A 315 14.59 -35.62 20.82
CA PRO A 315 13.59 -36.28 19.99
C PRO A 315 12.36 -36.68 20.82
N GLY A 316 11.22 -36.82 20.16
CA GLY A 316 10.01 -37.32 20.80
C GLY A 316 10.05 -38.84 21.04
N VAL A 317 9.20 -39.30 21.95
CA VAL A 317 9.01 -40.72 22.31
C VAL A 317 7.64 -41.17 21.84
N ASN A 318 7.57 -42.35 21.22
CA ASN A 318 6.31 -42.93 20.77
C ASN A 318 5.33 -43.11 21.95
N SER A 319 4.06 -42.76 21.72
CA SER A 319 2.99 -43.11 22.65
C SER A 319 2.89 -44.64 22.83
N PRO A 320 2.59 -45.15 24.04
CA PRO A 320 2.27 -46.56 24.25
C PRO A 320 1.13 -47.07 23.36
N TYR A 321 0.23 -46.17 22.95
CA TYR A 321 -0.96 -46.49 22.13
C TYR A 321 -0.69 -46.38 20.62
N ARG A 322 0.52 -46.01 20.21
CA ARG A 322 0.88 -45.80 18.79
C ARG A 322 0.67 -47.04 17.91
N ASN A 323 0.79 -48.23 18.47
CA ASN A 323 0.74 -49.50 17.73
C ASN A 323 -0.61 -50.24 17.85
N ARG A 324 -1.69 -49.57 18.27
CA ARG A 324 -3.05 -50.10 18.22
C ARG A 324 -3.42 -50.61 16.82
N SER A 325 -4.24 -51.66 16.76
CA SER A 325 -4.71 -52.20 15.47
C SER A 325 -5.65 -51.21 14.76
N VAL A 326 -5.85 -51.41 13.46
CA VAL A 326 -6.77 -50.57 12.67
C VAL A 326 -8.20 -50.67 13.22
N GLU A 327 -8.64 -51.88 13.56
CA GLU A 327 -9.98 -52.17 14.08
C GLU A 327 -10.22 -51.49 15.43
N GLU A 328 -9.23 -51.55 16.33
CA GLU A 328 -9.30 -50.88 17.63
C GLU A 328 -9.41 -49.36 17.45
N ASN A 329 -8.57 -48.77 16.59
CA ASN A 329 -8.60 -47.33 16.33
C ASN A 329 -9.92 -46.87 15.71
N LEU A 330 -10.47 -47.63 14.76
CA LEU A 330 -11.78 -47.33 14.15
C LEU A 330 -12.90 -47.36 15.18
N HIS A 331 -12.92 -48.38 16.04
CA HIS A 331 -13.92 -48.50 17.10
C HIS A 331 -13.81 -47.35 18.11
N LEU A 332 -12.60 -47.04 18.57
CA LEU A 332 -12.37 -45.94 19.51
C LEU A 332 -12.74 -44.58 18.90
N PHE A 333 -12.40 -44.33 17.64
CA PHE A 333 -12.69 -43.05 16.99
C PHE A 333 -14.19 -42.86 16.73
N GLU A 334 -14.93 -43.92 16.37
CA GLU A 334 -16.39 -43.87 16.28
C GLU A 334 -17.01 -43.58 17.65
N ASN A 335 -16.52 -44.21 18.72
CA ASN A 335 -16.97 -43.93 20.09
C ASN A 335 -16.67 -42.49 20.53
N MET A 336 -15.56 -41.90 20.06
CA MET A 336 -15.27 -40.47 20.25
C MET A 336 -16.33 -39.61 19.54
N LYS A 337 -16.69 -39.92 18.28
CA LYS A 337 -17.75 -39.22 17.52
C LYS A 337 -19.13 -39.36 18.18
N MET A 338 -19.41 -40.51 18.81
CA MET A 338 -20.65 -40.75 19.57
C MET A 338 -20.69 -40.05 20.94
N GLY A 339 -19.60 -39.42 21.38
CA GLY A 339 -19.55 -38.69 22.65
C GLY A 339 -19.48 -39.57 23.88
N ILE A 340 -19.02 -40.82 23.74
CA ILE A 340 -18.91 -41.78 24.85
C ILE A 340 -17.82 -41.34 25.85
N TYR A 341 -16.78 -40.65 25.38
CA TYR A 341 -15.63 -40.22 26.17
C TYR A 341 -15.73 -38.76 26.60
N LYS A 342 -15.05 -38.42 27.70
CA LYS A 342 -14.96 -37.05 28.21
C LYS A 342 -13.96 -36.21 27.42
N GLU A 343 -14.06 -34.89 27.55
CA GLU A 343 -13.07 -33.96 26.98
C GLU A 343 -11.67 -34.29 27.52
N GLY A 344 -10.67 -34.29 26.63
CA GLY A 344 -9.28 -34.62 26.98
C GLY A 344 -8.98 -36.09 27.25
N GLU A 345 -9.99 -36.98 27.29
CA GLU A 345 -9.79 -38.41 27.57
C GLU A 345 -9.10 -39.14 26.41
N LYS A 346 -9.41 -38.76 25.17
CA LYS A 346 -8.83 -39.33 23.95
C LYS A 346 -8.67 -38.27 22.87
N VAL A 347 -7.65 -38.45 22.04
CA VAL A 347 -7.42 -37.66 20.83
C VAL A 347 -7.07 -38.57 19.66
N LEU A 348 -7.40 -38.15 18.44
CA LEU A 348 -6.87 -38.80 17.24
C LEU A 348 -5.56 -38.12 16.86
N ARG A 349 -4.50 -38.89 16.60
CA ARG A 349 -3.19 -38.37 16.16
C ARG A 349 -2.79 -38.97 14.82
N ALA A 350 -2.09 -38.19 14.00
CA ALA A 350 -1.39 -38.75 12.86
C ALA A 350 -0.19 -39.59 13.31
N LYS A 351 0.15 -40.62 12.56
CA LYS A 351 1.34 -41.46 12.75
C LYS A 351 2.37 -41.08 11.70
N ILE A 352 3.33 -40.24 12.11
CA ILE A 352 4.36 -39.70 11.21
C ILE A 352 5.73 -40.11 11.77
N ASP A 353 6.46 -39.17 12.39
CA ASP A 353 7.82 -39.40 12.87
C ASP A 353 8.07 -38.60 14.16
N MET A 354 8.11 -39.31 15.29
CA MET A 354 8.39 -38.71 16.60
C MET A 354 9.83 -38.18 16.72
N SER A 355 10.76 -38.62 15.86
CA SER A 355 12.15 -38.15 15.85
C SER A 355 12.40 -36.95 14.94
N SER A 356 11.38 -36.47 14.21
CA SER A 356 11.52 -35.41 13.22
C SER A 356 12.12 -34.13 13.82
N GLY A 357 13.01 -33.47 13.07
CA GLY A 357 13.50 -32.13 13.41
C GLY A 357 12.41 -31.06 13.38
N ASN A 358 11.28 -31.33 12.72
CA ASN A 358 10.10 -30.48 12.74
C ASN A 358 9.08 -31.02 13.75
N ILE A 359 8.80 -30.24 14.80
CA ILE A 359 7.86 -30.62 15.87
C ILE A 359 6.44 -30.88 15.33
N ASN A 360 6.04 -30.20 14.25
CA ASN A 360 4.72 -30.40 13.65
C ASN A 360 4.54 -31.80 13.03
N LEU A 361 5.64 -32.47 12.67
CA LEU A 361 5.62 -33.85 12.16
C LEU A 361 5.71 -34.90 13.27
N ARG A 362 5.81 -34.48 14.54
CA ARG A 362 5.82 -35.41 15.70
C ARG A 362 4.40 -35.73 16.11
N ASP A 363 3.81 -36.69 15.40
CA ASP A 363 2.46 -37.23 15.55
C ASP A 363 1.44 -36.16 16.02
N PRO A 364 1.12 -35.17 15.17
CA PRO A 364 0.21 -34.08 15.53
C PRO A 364 -1.21 -34.59 15.80
N ILE A 365 -1.93 -33.88 16.67
CA ILE A 365 -3.35 -34.15 16.96
C ILE A 365 -4.18 -33.74 15.74
N LEU A 366 -5.09 -34.62 15.32
CA LEU A 366 -6.05 -34.42 14.23
C LEU A 366 -7.43 -34.03 14.76
N TYR A 367 -7.90 -34.70 15.82
CA TYR A 367 -9.20 -34.44 16.44
C TYR A 367 -9.09 -34.43 17.97
N ARG A 368 -9.90 -33.57 18.58
CA ARG A 368 -10.14 -33.51 20.02
C ARG A 368 -11.63 -33.59 20.33
N ILE A 369 -11.97 -34.10 21.50
CA ILE A 369 -13.36 -34.14 22.00
C ILE A 369 -13.69 -32.80 22.65
N MET A 370 -14.83 -32.21 22.27
CA MET A 370 -15.43 -31.05 22.92
C MET A 370 -16.96 -31.19 22.92
N HIS A 371 -17.57 -31.21 24.09
CA HIS A 371 -19.01 -31.31 24.29
C HIS A 371 -19.65 -29.91 24.22
N LYS A 372 -19.45 -29.24 23.07
CA LYS A 372 -19.93 -27.88 22.79
C LYS A 372 -20.77 -27.88 21.51
N ILE A 373 -21.81 -27.05 21.51
CA ILE A 373 -22.69 -26.88 20.35
C ILE A 373 -22.01 -25.92 19.36
N HIS A 374 -21.82 -26.37 18.13
CA HIS A 374 -21.26 -25.52 17.09
C HIS A 374 -22.31 -24.52 16.56
N PRO A 375 -21.98 -23.24 16.32
CA PRO A 375 -22.95 -22.24 15.86
C PRO A 375 -23.69 -22.67 14.58
N LYS A 376 -22.96 -23.27 13.64
CA LYS A 376 -23.45 -23.76 12.35
C LYS A 376 -23.90 -25.23 12.33
N SER A 377 -23.02 -26.19 12.63
CA SER A 377 -23.32 -27.63 12.59
C SER A 377 -24.10 -28.16 13.81
N LYS A 378 -24.43 -27.29 14.78
CA LYS A 378 -25.25 -27.58 15.96
C LYS A 378 -24.66 -28.70 16.82
N ASP A 379 -25.47 -29.67 17.19
CA ASP A 379 -25.17 -30.81 18.05
C ASP A 379 -24.73 -32.06 17.27
N LYS A 380 -24.51 -31.94 15.95
CA LYS A 380 -24.11 -33.08 15.10
C LYS A 380 -22.72 -33.64 15.46
N TRP A 381 -21.85 -32.82 16.03
CA TRP A 381 -20.45 -33.17 16.30
C TRP A 381 -20.05 -32.87 17.73
N VAL A 382 -19.30 -33.80 18.32
CA VAL A 382 -18.64 -33.66 19.64
C VAL A 382 -17.13 -33.87 19.54
N ILE A 383 -16.64 -34.12 18.33
CA ILE A 383 -15.21 -34.12 17.99
C ILE A 383 -14.97 -33.04 16.94
N TYR A 384 -13.89 -32.29 17.11
CA TYR A 384 -13.56 -31.16 16.23
C TYR A 384 -12.15 -31.30 15.68
N PRO A 385 -11.95 -31.04 14.37
CA PRO A 385 -10.66 -31.15 13.73
C PRO A 385 -9.73 -30.03 14.19
N MET A 386 -8.43 -30.32 14.28
CA MET A 386 -7.39 -29.33 14.53
C MET A 386 -7.11 -28.50 13.27
N TYR A 387 -6.60 -27.27 13.44
CA TYR A 387 -6.27 -26.34 12.35
C TYR A 387 -5.48 -27.00 11.22
N ASP A 388 -4.37 -27.67 11.53
CA ASP A 388 -3.50 -28.29 10.52
C ASP A 388 -4.20 -29.39 9.68
N PHE A 389 -5.19 -30.08 10.26
CA PHE A 389 -5.95 -31.13 9.57
C PHE A 389 -7.18 -30.60 8.82
N ALA A 390 -7.71 -29.44 9.21
CA ALA A 390 -8.82 -28.83 8.49
C ALA A 390 -8.32 -27.96 7.32
N HIS A 391 -7.21 -27.24 7.50
CA HIS A 391 -6.82 -26.14 6.63
C HIS A 391 -6.44 -26.59 5.21
N GLY A 392 -5.51 -27.55 5.07
CA GLY A 392 -5.08 -28.05 3.75
C GLY A 392 -6.11 -28.91 3.04
N GLN A 393 -6.90 -29.64 3.83
CA GLN A 393 -8.02 -30.43 3.37
C GLN A 393 -9.12 -29.54 2.78
N SER A 394 -9.47 -28.46 3.46
CA SER A 394 -10.43 -27.45 2.96
C SER A 394 -9.94 -26.81 1.67
N ASP A 395 -8.66 -26.41 1.63
CA ASP A 395 -8.04 -25.87 0.41
C ASP A 395 -8.11 -26.86 -0.77
N SER A 396 -7.99 -28.16 -0.49
CA SER A 396 -8.09 -29.23 -1.50
C SER A 396 -9.51 -29.40 -2.02
N ILE A 397 -10.51 -29.43 -1.13
CA ILE A 397 -11.95 -29.50 -1.48
C ILE A 397 -12.35 -28.33 -2.38
N GLU A 398 -11.85 -27.13 -2.08
CA GLU A 398 -12.14 -25.90 -2.81
C GLU A 398 -11.31 -25.72 -4.09
N HIS A 399 -10.37 -26.63 -4.37
CA HIS A 399 -9.41 -26.53 -5.46
C HIS A 399 -8.60 -25.22 -5.45
N ILE A 400 -8.20 -24.75 -4.27
CA ILE A 400 -7.32 -23.61 -4.11
C ILE A 400 -5.99 -23.91 -4.80
N THR A 401 -5.51 -23.06 -5.71
CA THR A 401 -4.23 -23.32 -6.38
C THR A 401 -3.05 -22.79 -5.57
N HIS A 402 -3.23 -21.61 -4.96
CA HIS A 402 -2.20 -20.92 -4.18
C HIS A 402 -2.76 -20.55 -2.81
N SER A 403 -2.38 -21.32 -1.79
CA SER A 403 -2.75 -21.11 -0.39
C SER A 403 -1.77 -20.14 0.23
N ILE A 404 -2.20 -18.89 0.43
CA ILE A 404 -1.33 -17.81 0.89
C ILE A 404 -1.57 -17.58 2.39
N CYS A 405 -0.51 -17.69 3.19
CA CYS A 405 -0.52 -17.52 4.64
C CYS A 405 0.71 -16.73 5.11
N THR A 406 0.82 -16.48 6.41
CA THR A 406 1.95 -15.73 6.99
C THR A 406 3.10 -16.67 7.41
N LEU A 407 4.31 -16.12 7.64
CA LEU A 407 5.54 -16.88 7.92
C LEU A 407 5.46 -17.81 9.14
N GLU A 408 4.58 -17.52 10.09
CA GLU A 408 4.33 -18.34 11.27
C GLU A 408 3.92 -19.78 10.89
N PHE A 409 3.35 -19.97 9.70
CA PHE A 409 2.93 -21.27 9.18
C PHE A 409 3.97 -21.95 8.26
N GLU A 410 5.18 -21.41 8.12
CA GLU A 410 6.23 -22.02 7.28
C GLU A 410 6.63 -23.41 7.78
N THR A 411 6.73 -23.59 9.11
CA THR A 411 7.02 -24.88 9.74
C THR A 411 5.83 -25.85 9.68
N HIS A 412 4.63 -25.38 9.35
CA HIS A 412 3.43 -26.19 9.17
C HIS A 412 3.31 -26.75 7.75
N ARG A 413 3.94 -26.11 6.75
CA ARG A 413 3.91 -26.57 5.35
C ARG A 413 4.26 -28.06 5.15
N PRO A 414 5.29 -28.63 5.80
CA PRO A 414 5.59 -30.06 5.62
C PRO A 414 4.44 -30.98 6.06
N LEU A 415 3.69 -30.60 7.09
CA LEU A 415 2.51 -31.34 7.54
C LEU A 415 1.34 -31.16 6.57
N TYR A 416 1.13 -29.93 6.07
CA TYR A 416 0.16 -29.61 5.03
C TYR A 416 0.38 -30.44 3.75
N GLU A 417 1.64 -30.59 3.33
CA GLU A 417 2.03 -31.43 2.18
C GLU A 417 1.86 -32.93 2.47
N TRP A 418 2.24 -33.38 3.68
CA TRP A 418 2.08 -34.77 4.11
C TRP A 418 0.63 -35.25 4.00
N PHE A 419 -0.34 -34.46 4.49
CA PHE A 419 -1.74 -34.87 4.41
C PHE A 419 -2.22 -34.98 2.96
N GLN A 420 -1.84 -34.05 2.09
CA GLN A 420 -2.27 -34.08 0.69
C GLN A 420 -1.71 -35.29 -0.06
N GLU A 421 -0.48 -35.68 0.27
CA GLU A 421 0.14 -36.89 -0.27
C GLU A 421 -0.55 -38.16 0.23
N LYS A 422 -0.74 -38.30 1.55
CA LYS A 422 -1.33 -39.49 2.16
C LYS A 422 -2.78 -39.73 1.79
N LEU A 423 -3.56 -38.65 1.71
CA LEU A 423 -4.96 -38.72 1.31
C LEU A 423 -5.12 -38.82 -0.22
N ASN A 424 -4.06 -38.56 -0.98
CA ASN A 424 -4.08 -38.49 -2.44
C ASN A 424 -5.16 -37.53 -2.98
N ILE A 425 -5.20 -36.33 -2.41
CA ILE A 425 -6.18 -35.27 -2.72
C ILE A 425 -5.56 -34.18 -3.62
N PHE A 426 -6.38 -33.23 -4.06
CA PHE A 426 -5.92 -32.13 -4.91
C PHE A 426 -4.77 -31.37 -4.24
N ARG A 427 -3.65 -31.19 -4.96
CA ARG A 427 -2.43 -30.57 -4.44
C ARG A 427 -2.46 -29.05 -4.59
N THR A 428 -2.61 -28.38 -3.46
CA THR A 428 -2.51 -26.94 -3.27
C THR A 428 -1.09 -26.56 -2.84
N ARG A 429 -0.57 -25.46 -3.36
CA ARG A 429 0.74 -24.92 -2.95
C ARG A 429 0.59 -23.89 -1.84
N GLN A 430 1.16 -24.15 -0.66
CA GLN A 430 1.28 -23.16 0.40
C GLN A 430 2.43 -22.17 0.13
N ILE A 431 2.17 -20.87 0.30
CA ILE A 431 3.13 -19.79 0.07
C ILE A 431 3.05 -18.77 1.22
N GLU A 432 4.16 -18.57 1.92
CA GLU A 432 4.21 -17.75 3.12
C GLU A 432 4.79 -16.35 2.85
N PHE A 433 4.23 -15.31 3.50
CA PHE A 433 4.75 -13.95 3.49
C PHE A 433 4.83 -13.34 4.90
N ALA A 434 5.67 -12.32 5.08
CA ALA A 434 5.83 -11.66 6.37
C ALA A 434 4.58 -10.88 6.78
N ARG A 435 4.19 -11.06 8.05
CA ARG A 435 3.09 -10.33 8.68
C ARG A 435 3.31 -8.82 8.61
N LEU A 436 2.23 -8.06 8.65
CA LEU A 436 2.31 -6.60 8.76
C LEU A 436 2.50 -6.21 10.22
N ASN A 437 3.59 -5.48 10.51
CA ASN A 437 3.78 -4.77 11.77
C ASN A 437 3.87 -3.28 11.46
N VAL A 438 3.17 -2.44 12.23
CA VAL A 438 3.17 -0.99 12.08
C VAL A 438 3.63 -0.36 13.39
N THR A 439 4.47 0.67 13.32
CA THR A 439 4.91 1.38 14.52
C THR A 439 3.72 1.96 15.29
N TYR A 440 3.83 2.01 16.62
CA TYR A 440 2.81 2.54 17.54
C TYR A 440 1.46 1.80 17.51
N MET A 441 1.45 0.56 17.03
CA MET A 441 0.26 -0.32 17.00
C MET A 441 0.61 -1.72 17.49
N VAL A 442 -0.40 -2.43 18.01
CA VAL A 442 -0.34 -3.88 18.26
C VAL A 442 -1.27 -4.58 17.28
N MET A 443 -0.80 -5.68 16.69
CA MET A 443 -1.56 -6.42 15.67
C MET A 443 -2.06 -7.79 16.15
N SER A 444 -1.74 -8.20 17.38
CA SER A 444 -2.21 -9.47 17.95
C SER A 444 -3.67 -9.36 18.38
N LYS A 445 -4.54 -10.26 17.87
CA LYS A 445 -5.95 -10.34 18.28
C LYS A 445 -6.13 -10.43 19.80
N ARG A 446 -5.29 -11.23 20.49
CA ARG A 446 -5.31 -11.36 21.96
C ARG A 446 -5.11 -10.01 22.64
N LYS A 447 -4.14 -9.21 22.18
CA LYS A 447 -3.84 -7.89 22.75
C LYS A 447 -4.92 -6.86 22.40
N LEU A 448 -5.49 -6.93 21.20
CA LEU A 448 -6.63 -6.09 20.83
C LEU A 448 -7.86 -6.40 21.70
N LEU A 449 -8.15 -7.68 21.93
CA LEU A 449 -9.20 -8.11 22.85
C LEU A 449 -8.94 -7.62 24.28
N THR A 450 -7.68 -7.66 24.74
CA THR A 450 -7.29 -7.07 26.03
C THR A 450 -7.61 -5.58 26.11
N LEU A 451 -7.30 -4.78 25.08
CA LEU A 451 -7.62 -3.35 25.05
C LEU A 451 -9.13 -3.08 25.21
N VAL A 452 -9.96 -3.92 24.57
CA VAL A 452 -11.41 -3.82 24.63
C VAL A 452 -11.94 -4.26 26.01
N ASN A 453 -11.55 -5.44 26.48
CA ASN A 453 -12.04 -6.02 27.74
C ASN A 453 -11.62 -5.17 28.96
N GLU A 454 -10.41 -4.62 28.96
CA GLU A 454 -9.90 -3.74 30.01
C GLU A 454 -10.35 -2.26 29.84
N LYS A 455 -11.16 -1.96 28.81
CA LYS A 455 -11.71 -0.61 28.53
C LYS A 455 -10.67 0.49 28.32
N TRP A 456 -9.50 0.15 27.78
CA TRP A 456 -8.53 1.15 27.27
C TRP A 456 -9.06 1.85 26.01
N VAL A 457 -9.91 1.15 25.27
CA VAL A 457 -10.66 1.65 24.11
C VAL A 457 -12.15 1.36 24.31
N ASN A 458 -13.00 2.09 23.60
CA ASN A 458 -14.47 1.95 23.77
C ASN A 458 -14.97 0.58 23.32
N ASP A 459 -14.56 0.14 22.13
CA ASP A 459 -14.88 -1.15 21.53
C ASP A 459 -13.92 -1.43 20.35
N TRP A 460 -14.11 -2.53 19.63
CA TRP A 460 -13.36 -2.90 18.44
C TRP A 460 -13.39 -1.84 17.33
N ASP A 461 -14.43 -1.01 17.27
CA ASP A 461 -14.55 0.06 16.28
C ASP A 461 -14.01 1.42 16.77
N ASP A 462 -13.32 1.47 17.91
CA ASP A 462 -12.69 2.69 18.42
C ASP A 462 -11.71 3.26 17.37
N PRO A 463 -11.78 4.57 17.02
CA PRO A 463 -10.93 5.17 15.98
C PRO A 463 -9.41 5.16 16.24
N ARG A 464 -8.96 4.68 17.42
CA ARG A 464 -7.55 4.45 17.75
C ARG A 464 -7.11 3.01 17.46
N MET A 465 -8.06 2.10 17.27
CA MET A 465 -7.78 0.69 17.02
C MET A 465 -7.30 0.47 15.58
N PRO A 466 -6.35 -0.46 15.35
CA PRO A 466 -5.90 -0.83 14.00
C PRO A 466 -6.88 -1.80 13.30
N THR A 467 -8.09 -1.92 13.82
CA THR A 467 -9.18 -2.71 13.23
C THR A 467 -9.68 -2.06 11.95
N ILE A 468 -10.20 -2.84 11.01
CA ILE A 468 -10.77 -2.25 9.77
C ILE A 468 -11.98 -1.38 10.11
N SER A 469 -12.84 -1.84 11.02
CA SER A 469 -13.96 -1.06 11.55
C SER A 469 -13.52 0.23 12.26
N GLY A 470 -12.48 0.18 13.10
CA GLY A 470 -11.91 1.35 13.77
C GLY A 470 -11.32 2.35 12.79
N MET A 471 -10.57 1.88 11.80
CA MET A 471 -10.02 2.73 10.75
C MET A 471 -11.11 3.34 9.85
N ARG A 472 -12.17 2.59 9.53
CA ARG A 472 -13.35 3.09 8.82
C ARG A 472 -14.03 4.21 9.61
N ARG A 473 -14.30 3.99 10.90
CA ARG A 473 -14.89 4.99 11.79
C ARG A 473 -13.99 6.22 11.99
N ARG A 474 -12.67 6.00 11.98
CA ARG A 474 -11.66 7.05 11.99
C ARG A 474 -11.67 7.92 10.75
N GLY A 475 -12.21 7.43 9.63
CA GLY A 475 -12.35 8.14 8.36
C GLY A 475 -11.33 7.75 7.30
N TYR A 476 -10.62 6.62 7.47
CA TYR A 476 -9.83 6.05 6.38
C TYR A 476 -10.76 5.53 5.29
N SER A 477 -10.39 5.74 4.03
CA SER A 477 -11.09 5.17 2.90
C SER A 477 -10.56 3.76 2.54
N PRO A 478 -11.36 2.94 1.84
CA PRO A 478 -10.88 1.69 1.25
C PRO A 478 -9.66 1.90 0.35
N GLU A 479 -9.67 2.97 -0.45
CA GLU A 479 -8.56 3.29 -1.37
C GLU A 479 -7.27 3.62 -0.64
N ALA A 480 -7.34 4.34 0.48
CA ALA A 480 -6.16 4.66 1.29
C ALA A 480 -5.52 3.39 1.88
N ILE A 481 -6.34 2.45 2.37
CA ILE A 481 -5.86 1.18 2.92
C ILE A 481 -5.28 0.29 1.80
N LYS A 482 -5.94 0.19 0.65
CA LYS A 482 -5.44 -0.54 -0.52
C LYS A 482 -4.10 0.02 -1.01
N ASP A 483 -3.97 1.35 -1.09
CA ASP A 483 -2.73 2.04 -1.46
C ASP A 483 -1.61 1.79 -0.44
N PHE A 484 -1.93 1.84 0.85
CA PHE A 484 -0.99 1.46 1.92
C PHE A 484 -0.51 0.01 1.77
N CYS A 485 -1.42 -0.95 1.58
CA CYS A 485 -1.05 -2.35 1.38
C CYS A 485 -0.20 -2.56 0.13
N SER A 486 -0.46 -1.80 -0.94
CA SER A 486 0.33 -1.83 -2.17
C SER A 486 1.76 -1.31 -1.94
N LYS A 487 1.91 -0.15 -1.29
CA LYS A 487 3.21 0.48 -0.99
C LYS A 487 4.07 -0.33 -0.01
N VAL A 488 3.45 -1.00 0.97
CA VAL A 488 4.17 -1.91 1.88
C VAL A 488 4.77 -3.10 1.13
N GLY A 489 4.08 -3.60 0.11
CA GLY A 489 4.50 -4.74 -0.68
C GLY A 489 4.47 -6.07 0.08
N VAL A 490 5.05 -7.10 -0.55
CA VAL A 490 5.04 -8.48 -0.05
C VAL A 490 6.46 -9.02 -0.06
N ALA A 491 6.94 -9.45 1.10
CA ALA A 491 8.28 -9.98 1.31
C ALA A 491 8.25 -11.14 2.32
N LYS A 492 9.30 -11.95 2.35
CA LYS A 492 9.52 -13.01 3.37
C LYS A 492 10.33 -12.55 4.59
N ARG A 493 10.70 -11.28 4.67
CA ARG A 493 11.42 -10.72 5.83
C ARG A 493 10.46 -9.88 6.66
N GLU A 494 10.45 -10.12 7.96
CA GLU A 494 9.73 -9.27 8.89
C GLU A 494 10.26 -7.85 8.83
N ASN A 495 9.34 -6.89 8.88
CA ASN A 495 9.68 -5.48 8.89
C ASN A 495 8.64 -4.70 9.69
N MET A 496 9.08 -3.61 10.30
CA MET A 496 8.22 -2.66 11.01
C MET A 496 7.97 -1.46 10.10
N ILE A 497 6.72 -1.33 9.64
CA ILE A 497 6.30 -0.25 8.77
C ILE A 497 6.01 1.00 9.60
N SER A 498 6.46 2.16 9.12
CA SER A 498 6.19 3.43 9.79
C SER A 498 4.71 3.82 9.67
N PHE A 499 4.10 4.20 10.80
CA PHE A 499 2.76 4.76 10.88
C PHE A 499 2.54 5.96 9.94
N GLU A 500 3.58 6.76 9.73
CA GLU A 500 3.55 7.93 8.86
C GLU A 500 3.27 7.57 7.39
N LEU A 501 3.60 6.35 6.94
CA LEU A 501 3.21 5.86 5.60
C LEU A 501 1.70 5.67 5.49
N LEU A 502 1.06 5.15 6.55
CA LEU A 502 -0.39 4.97 6.60
C LEU A 502 -1.11 6.34 6.57
N GLU A 503 -0.61 7.31 7.35
CA GLU A 503 -1.11 8.69 7.30
C GLU A 503 -0.91 9.34 5.93
N LEU A 504 0.22 9.08 5.26
CA LEU A 504 0.48 9.60 3.92
C LEU A 504 -0.58 9.11 2.93
N CYS A 505 -0.90 7.82 2.91
CA CYS A 505 -1.93 7.26 2.03
C CYS A 505 -3.31 7.86 2.31
N ALA A 506 -3.68 8.01 3.59
CA ALA A 506 -4.93 8.67 3.97
C ALA A 506 -4.97 10.12 3.50
N ARG A 507 -3.89 10.87 3.71
CA ARG A 507 -3.80 12.28 3.33
C ARG A 507 -3.86 12.48 1.81
N GLU A 508 -3.15 11.66 1.04
CA GLU A 508 -3.19 11.72 -0.44
C GLU A 508 -4.58 11.40 -0.97
N ASP A 509 -5.28 10.42 -0.37
CA ASP A 509 -6.64 10.08 -0.78
C ASP A 509 -7.66 11.16 -0.40
N MET A 510 -7.70 11.57 0.87
CA MET A 510 -8.64 12.57 1.35
C MET A 510 -8.41 13.94 0.70
N ASN A 511 -7.17 14.32 0.41
CA ASN A 511 -6.91 15.57 -0.31
C ASN A 511 -7.54 15.61 -1.71
N ARG A 512 -7.82 14.47 -2.35
CA ARG A 512 -8.52 14.45 -3.65
C ARG A 512 -10.04 14.50 -3.52
N LYS A 513 -10.59 13.96 -2.42
CA LYS A 513 -12.03 13.69 -2.25
C LYS A 513 -12.74 14.65 -1.31
N ALA A 514 -12.03 15.23 -0.34
CA ALA A 514 -12.66 15.96 0.74
C ALA A 514 -13.33 17.26 0.26
N ILE A 515 -14.26 17.81 1.02
CA ILE A 515 -14.68 19.21 0.86
C ILE A 515 -13.94 20.10 1.87
N ARG A 516 -13.69 21.36 1.54
CA ARG A 516 -12.95 22.30 2.38
C ARG A 516 -13.90 23.17 3.18
N LEU A 517 -14.00 22.93 4.48
CA LEU A 517 -14.89 23.65 5.39
C LEU A 517 -14.10 24.43 6.45
N PHE A 518 -14.77 25.35 7.12
CA PHE A 518 -14.23 26.03 8.29
C PHE A 518 -14.73 25.36 9.59
N ALA A 519 -13.79 25.16 10.51
CA ALA A 519 -14.02 24.78 11.88
C ALA A 519 -13.06 25.59 12.76
N ILE A 520 -13.46 25.85 14.00
CA ILE A 520 -12.70 26.55 15.02
C ILE A 520 -12.68 25.64 16.25
N LEU A 521 -11.51 25.17 16.67
CA LEU A 521 -11.41 24.23 17.79
C LEU A 521 -11.55 24.96 19.13
N LYS A 522 -10.91 26.14 19.24
CA LYS A 522 -10.96 27.02 20.41
C LYS A 522 -11.46 28.41 19.98
N PRO A 523 -12.77 28.68 20.09
CA PRO A 523 -13.34 29.90 19.53
C PRO A 523 -12.96 31.15 20.32
N LEU A 524 -12.27 32.08 19.65
CA LEU A 524 -12.02 33.44 20.13
C LEU A 524 -12.89 34.43 19.36
N LYS A 525 -13.70 35.20 20.09
CA LYS A 525 -14.66 36.16 19.51
C LYS A 525 -13.93 37.39 18.95
N ILE A 526 -14.34 37.82 17.76
CA ILE A 526 -13.95 39.09 17.16
C ILE A 526 -15.21 39.93 16.88
N VAL A 527 -15.14 41.21 17.22
CA VAL A 527 -16.13 42.22 16.83
C VAL A 527 -15.49 43.21 15.85
N ILE A 528 -16.09 43.33 14.68
CA ILE A 528 -15.67 44.27 13.64
C ILE A 528 -16.30 45.63 13.93
N THR A 529 -15.50 46.59 14.39
CA THR A 529 -15.99 47.88 14.93
C THR A 529 -16.47 48.85 13.85
N ASN A 530 -15.92 48.77 12.64
CA ASN A 530 -16.31 49.58 11.49
C ASN A 530 -17.22 48.84 10.49
N PHE A 531 -17.95 47.83 10.94
CA PHE A 531 -18.92 47.09 10.11
C PHE A 531 -20.13 47.97 9.76
N ASP A 532 -20.49 48.04 8.48
CA ASP A 532 -21.64 48.83 8.01
C ASP A 532 -22.89 47.95 7.89
N GLU A 533 -23.72 47.99 8.94
CA GLU A 533 -24.97 47.22 9.03
C GLU A 533 -25.98 47.58 7.92
N SER A 534 -25.90 48.80 7.35
CA SER A 534 -26.83 49.22 6.28
C SER A 534 -26.60 48.49 4.95
N LEU A 535 -25.37 47.99 4.74
CA LEU A 535 -24.98 47.25 3.53
C LEU A 535 -25.35 45.76 3.59
N GLU A 536 -25.67 45.24 4.77
CA GLU A 536 -25.92 43.81 5.01
C GLU A 536 -27.19 43.30 4.30
N SER A 537 -28.27 44.08 4.33
CA SER A 537 -29.52 43.73 3.65
C SER A 537 -29.63 44.26 2.22
N THR A 538 -28.79 45.23 1.85
CA THR A 538 -28.92 46.00 0.59
C THR A 538 -27.89 45.63 -0.47
N THR A 539 -26.80 44.92 -0.11
CA THR A 539 -25.73 44.56 -1.03
C THR A 539 -25.29 43.10 -0.91
N ASP A 540 -24.67 42.57 -1.96
CA ASP A 540 -24.00 41.26 -1.94
C ASP A 540 -22.52 41.35 -1.48
N LEU A 541 -22.10 42.50 -0.94
CA LEU A 541 -20.71 42.73 -0.54
C LEU A 541 -20.24 41.68 0.48
N TYR A 542 -21.07 41.40 1.48
CA TYR A 542 -20.78 40.47 2.57
C TYR A 542 -21.15 39.01 2.26
N LYS A 543 -21.80 38.74 1.12
CA LYS A 543 -22.02 37.38 0.64
C LYS A 543 -20.80 36.93 -0.12
N LEU A 544 -20.07 35.99 0.46
CA LEU A 544 -18.81 35.46 -0.05
C LEU A 544 -19.06 34.08 -0.68
N THR A 545 -18.27 33.77 -1.70
CA THR A 545 -18.32 32.47 -2.37
C THR A 545 -17.04 31.70 -2.07
N ALA A 546 -17.19 30.55 -1.42
CA ALA A 546 -16.09 29.65 -1.10
C ALA A 546 -16.17 28.40 -1.96
N LEU A 547 -15.07 28.06 -2.63
CA LEU A 547 -14.96 26.80 -3.37
C LEU A 547 -14.93 25.63 -2.39
N ASN A 548 -15.70 24.57 -2.69
CA ASN A 548 -15.65 23.35 -1.88
C ASN A 548 -14.34 22.59 -2.07
N HIS A 549 -13.63 22.80 -3.18
CA HIS A 549 -12.31 22.25 -3.40
C HIS A 549 -11.44 23.18 -4.26
N PRO A 550 -10.20 23.51 -3.86
CA PRO A 550 -9.38 24.50 -4.55
C PRO A 550 -8.91 24.06 -5.96
N LYS A 551 -8.84 22.75 -6.20
CA LYS A 551 -8.39 22.16 -7.49
C LYS A 551 -9.49 21.41 -8.25
N ASN A 552 -10.73 21.41 -7.75
CA ASN A 552 -11.80 20.60 -8.34
C ASN A 552 -13.11 21.39 -8.33
N GLU A 553 -13.37 22.10 -9.42
CA GLU A 553 -14.55 22.95 -9.59
C GLU A 553 -15.86 22.13 -9.62
N ASN A 554 -15.80 20.83 -9.99
CA ASN A 554 -16.97 19.95 -10.04
C ASN A 554 -17.60 19.69 -8.66
N MET A 555 -16.84 19.91 -7.58
CA MET A 555 -17.38 19.83 -6.20
C MET A 555 -18.22 21.05 -5.81
N GLY A 556 -18.33 22.03 -6.72
CA GLY A 556 -19.14 23.22 -6.55
C GLY A 556 -18.56 24.22 -5.55
N GLN A 557 -19.43 25.13 -5.15
CA GLN A 557 -19.12 26.24 -4.26
C GLN A 557 -20.27 26.44 -3.28
N ARG A 558 -19.96 27.07 -2.15
CA ARG A 558 -20.95 27.43 -1.13
C ARG A 558 -20.86 28.91 -0.79
N LYS A 559 -21.96 29.44 -0.25
CA LYS A 559 -22.03 30.83 0.20
C LYS A 559 -21.68 30.91 1.69
N ILE A 560 -20.84 31.88 2.04
CA ILE A 560 -20.45 32.21 3.41
C ILE A 560 -20.74 33.69 3.61
N THR A 561 -21.31 34.07 4.75
CA THR A 561 -21.59 35.49 5.07
C THR A 561 -20.50 36.05 5.97
N PHE A 562 -20.02 37.26 5.68
CA PHE A 562 -19.20 38.05 6.60
C PHE A 562 -20.10 38.92 7.48
N GLU A 563 -19.88 38.91 8.79
CA GLU A 563 -20.76 39.55 9.77
C GLU A 563 -19.94 40.42 10.73
N LYS A 564 -20.63 41.26 11.49
CA LYS A 564 -20.03 42.07 12.56
C LYS A 564 -19.34 41.22 13.63
N GLU A 565 -19.94 40.09 14.00
CA GLU A 565 -19.39 39.15 14.98
C GLU A 565 -18.91 37.88 14.28
N ILE A 566 -17.63 37.58 14.43
CA ILE A 566 -16.99 36.38 13.88
C ILE A 566 -16.15 35.68 14.95
N TYR A 567 -15.77 34.44 14.67
CA TYR A 567 -14.87 33.65 15.49
C TYR A 567 -13.63 33.24 14.70
N ILE A 568 -12.49 33.29 15.35
CA ILE A 568 -11.22 32.71 14.89
C ILE A 568 -10.76 31.65 15.89
N ASP A 569 -9.77 30.84 15.52
CA ASP A 569 -9.12 29.97 16.50
C ASP A 569 -8.25 30.80 17.43
N GLU A 570 -8.27 30.49 18.72
CA GLU A 570 -7.44 31.15 19.74
C GLU A 570 -5.95 31.10 19.36
N GLU A 571 -5.51 30.01 18.72
CA GLU A 571 -4.12 29.83 18.28
C GLU A 571 -3.72 30.77 17.11
N ASP A 572 -4.69 31.46 16.49
CA ASP A 572 -4.45 32.47 15.47
C ASP A 572 -4.22 33.88 16.03
N PHE A 573 -4.26 34.06 17.35
CA PHE A 573 -3.93 35.30 18.03
C PHE A 573 -2.78 35.15 19.04
N GLN A 574 -1.85 36.11 19.03
CA GLN A 574 -0.85 36.25 20.09
C GLN A 574 -0.72 37.74 20.48
N GLU A 575 -0.93 38.04 21.76
CA GLU A 575 -0.70 39.38 22.32
C GLU A 575 0.79 39.77 22.21
N PHE A 576 1.67 38.81 22.51
CA PHE A 576 3.11 38.93 22.37
C PHE A 576 3.60 37.95 21.30
N PRO A 577 3.60 38.35 20.01
CA PRO A 577 3.90 37.44 18.92
C PRO A 577 5.38 37.07 18.89
N SER A 578 5.68 35.78 18.75
CA SER A 578 7.04 35.31 18.45
C SER A 578 7.50 35.74 17.04
N ASP A 579 8.81 35.69 16.78
CA ASP A 579 9.39 36.13 15.49
C ASP A 579 8.81 35.43 14.25
N ASN A 580 8.41 34.16 14.40
CA ASN A 580 7.83 33.34 13.34
C ASN A 580 6.29 33.34 13.32
N PHE A 581 5.65 34.13 14.19
CA PHE A 581 4.21 34.25 14.23
C PHE A 581 3.73 35.36 13.28
N TYR A 582 3.01 34.97 12.23
CA TYR A 582 2.53 35.88 11.18
C TYR A 582 1.01 36.10 11.19
N ARG A 583 0.27 35.50 12.13
CA ARG A 583 -1.17 35.67 12.28
C ARG A 583 -1.50 36.94 13.09
N LEU A 584 -2.70 37.01 13.67
CA LEU A 584 -3.23 38.23 14.27
C LEU A 584 -2.52 38.58 15.58
N ALA A 585 -2.15 39.85 15.73
CA ALA A 585 -1.48 40.38 16.91
C ALA A 585 -1.92 41.84 17.08
N PRO A 586 -1.72 42.47 18.25
CA PRO A 586 -2.06 43.88 18.43
C PRO A 586 -1.46 44.77 17.32
N ASN A 587 -2.28 45.62 16.72
CA ASN A 587 -1.94 46.51 15.60
C ASN A 587 -1.42 45.81 14.33
N ARG A 588 -1.71 44.52 14.16
CA ARG A 588 -1.30 43.73 13.00
C ARG A 588 -2.51 43.35 12.14
N THR A 589 -2.31 43.39 10.83
CA THR A 589 -3.32 43.00 9.83
C THR A 589 -3.14 41.54 9.39
N VAL A 590 -4.24 40.80 9.30
CA VAL A 590 -4.30 39.44 8.74
C VAL A 590 -5.42 39.33 7.71
N ARG A 591 -5.29 38.43 6.74
CA ARG A 591 -6.35 38.13 5.79
C ARG A 591 -7.28 37.04 6.33
N LEU A 592 -8.58 37.28 6.28
CA LEU A 592 -9.58 36.24 6.48
C LEU A 592 -9.81 35.48 5.16
N ARG A 593 -9.76 34.15 5.20
CA ARG A 593 -9.91 33.31 4.00
C ARG A 593 -11.25 33.58 3.30
N TYR A 594 -11.22 33.82 1.98
CA TYR A 594 -12.37 34.24 1.13
C TYR A 594 -13.00 35.61 1.46
N ALA A 595 -12.52 36.33 2.47
CA ALA A 595 -13.12 37.56 2.96
C ALA A 595 -12.14 38.75 2.87
N PHE A 596 -12.21 39.65 3.83
CA PHE A 596 -11.44 40.89 3.93
C PHE A 596 -10.19 40.73 4.81
N CYS A 597 -9.35 41.75 4.82
CA CYS A 597 -8.27 41.87 5.78
C CYS A 597 -8.76 42.61 7.02
N ILE A 598 -8.38 42.12 8.19
CA ILE A 598 -8.74 42.70 9.49
C ILE A 598 -7.49 43.12 10.27
N THR A 599 -7.60 44.17 11.07
CA THR A 599 -6.53 44.67 11.95
C THR A 599 -7.02 44.67 13.39
N CYS A 600 -6.25 44.09 14.32
CA CYS A 600 -6.61 44.10 15.74
C CYS A 600 -6.27 45.44 16.38
N ASN A 601 -7.28 46.14 16.90
CA ASN A 601 -7.12 47.46 17.51
C ASN A 601 -7.14 47.42 19.04
N GLU A 602 -7.99 46.56 19.61
CA GLU A 602 -8.20 46.49 21.06
C GLU A 602 -8.42 45.03 21.49
N ILE A 603 -7.94 44.70 22.70
CA ILE A 603 -8.02 43.37 23.32
C ILE A 603 -8.86 43.52 24.58
N ILE A 604 -9.94 42.75 24.68
CA ILE A 604 -10.78 42.70 25.87
C ILE A 604 -10.44 41.43 26.65
N LYS A 605 -10.09 41.61 27.92
CA LYS A 605 -9.76 40.54 28.85
C LYS A 605 -10.82 40.46 29.95
N ASP A 606 -11.04 39.25 30.43
CA ASP A 606 -11.86 39.02 31.62
C ASP A 606 -11.14 39.55 32.87
N GLU A 607 -11.85 40.33 33.68
CA GLU A 607 -11.28 41.03 34.84
C GLU A 607 -10.79 40.06 35.93
N ASN A 608 -11.37 38.87 36.03
CA ASN A 608 -11.07 37.91 37.09
C ASN A 608 -9.98 36.89 36.70
N SER A 609 -9.98 36.44 35.44
CA SER A 609 -9.07 35.39 34.95
C SER A 609 -7.89 35.92 34.14
N GLY A 610 -7.98 37.16 33.65
CA GLY A 610 -6.98 37.74 32.73
C GLY A 610 -6.98 37.11 31.33
N ASN A 611 -7.90 36.17 31.06
CA ASN A 611 -8.02 35.52 29.77
C ASN A 611 -8.62 36.48 28.73
N ILE A 612 -8.20 36.34 27.48
CA ILE A 612 -8.72 37.13 26.37
C ILE A 612 -10.09 36.57 25.97
N ILE A 613 -11.12 37.42 26.00
CA ILE A 613 -12.50 37.02 25.70
C ILE A 613 -13.01 37.58 24.37
N GLU A 614 -12.50 38.73 23.94
CA GLU A 614 -12.93 39.39 22.71
C GLU A 614 -11.80 40.23 22.13
N LEU A 615 -11.68 40.22 20.81
CA LEU A 615 -10.84 41.16 20.06
C LEU A 615 -11.70 42.13 19.27
N ARG A 616 -11.35 43.41 19.30
CA ARG A 616 -11.99 44.44 18.49
C ARG A 616 -11.10 44.81 17.34
N CYS A 617 -11.61 44.59 16.13
CA CYS A 617 -10.86 44.75 14.91
C CYS A 617 -11.58 45.69 13.95
N THR A 618 -10.84 46.34 13.06
CA THR A 618 -11.39 46.98 11.87
C THR A 618 -11.12 46.12 10.63
N TYR A 619 -11.99 46.20 9.63
CA TYR A 619 -11.78 45.59 8.32
C TYR A 619 -11.56 46.63 7.23
N ASP A 620 -10.87 46.24 6.16
CA ASP A 620 -10.68 47.04 4.95
C ASP A 620 -11.68 46.60 3.85
N PRO A 621 -12.66 47.43 3.46
CA PRO A 621 -13.66 47.10 2.45
C PRO A 621 -13.09 46.85 1.04
N GLU A 622 -11.96 47.46 0.69
CA GLU A 622 -11.33 47.29 -0.63
C GLU A 622 -10.54 45.97 -0.74
N SER A 623 -10.30 45.31 0.39
CA SER A 623 -9.42 44.15 0.49
C SER A 623 -10.06 42.78 0.21
N LYS A 624 -11.31 42.75 -0.31
CA LYS A 624 -12.07 41.52 -0.58
C LYS A 624 -11.25 40.52 -1.41
N SER A 625 -11.18 39.28 -0.94
CA SER A 625 -10.43 38.21 -1.60
C SER A 625 -10.89 38.00 -3.05
N GLY A 626 -9.95 38.02 -4.01
CA GLY A 626 -10.22 37.83 -5.45
C GLY A 626 -10.22 39.12 -6.28
N ASN A 627 -10.23 40.30 -5.66
CA ASN A 627 -10.04 41.56 -6.38
C ASN A 627 -8.55 41.78 -6.71
N ASN A 628 -8.20 41.85 -7.99
CA ASN A 628 -6.84 42.12 -8.51
C ASN A 628 -6.32 43.55 -8.25
N ILE A 629 -7.00 44.35 -7.42
CA ILE A 629 -6.68 45.77 -7.21
C ILE A 629 -5.48 45.96 -6.26
N MET A 630 -5.16 44.97 -5.40
CA MET A 630 -4.13 45.11 -4.36
C MET A 630 -2.71 44.70 -4.80
N ASN A 631 -2.21 45.21 -5.94
CA ASN A 631 -0.76 45.29 -6.16
C ASN A 631 -0.26 46.74 -6.36
N ASN A 632 -1.14 47.75 -6.36
CA ASN A 632 -0.78 49.14 -6.65
C ASN A 632 -1.27 50.17 -5.61
N SER A 633 -1.34 49.83 -4.32
CA SER A 633 -1.50 50.84 -3.26
C SER A 633 -0.34 50.78 -2.26
N GLU A 634 0.40 51.89 -2.14
CA GLU A 634 1.59 52.06 -1.30
C GLU A 634 1.31 51.88 0.22
N ASN A 635 0.04 51.78 0.64
CA ASN A 635 -0.37 51.83 2.05
C ASN A 635 -0.70 50.48 2.70
N LEU A 636 -0.67 49.35 1.98
CA LEU A 636 -0.87 48.03 2.58
C LEU A 636 0.45 47.26 2.65
N LYS A 637 1.07 47.29 3.83
CA LYS A 637 2.19 46.38 4.17
C LYS A 637 1.85 44.97 3.71
N LYS A 638 2.76 44.32 2.97
CA LYS A 638 2.61 42.95 2.43
C LYS A 638 2.07 42.00 3.50
N ILE A 639 0.80 41.62 3.38
CA ILE A 639 0.09 40.77 4.35
C ILE A 639 0.74 39.39 4.35
N LYS A 640 1.23 38.96 5.52
CA LYS A 640 2.08 37.76 5.64
C LYS A 640 1.31 36.46 5.88
N SER A 641 0.03 36.52 6.25
CA SER A 641 -0.74 35.31 6.61
C SER A 641 -2.24 35.43 6.31
N THR A 642 -2.87 34.26 6.17
CA THR A 642 -4.32 34.10 5.99
C THR A 642 -4.82 33.09 7.01
N ILE A 643 -5.92 33.42 7.70
CA ILE A 643 -6.53 32.57 8.74
C ILE A 643 -7.96 32.16 8.34
N HIS A 644 -8.43 31.05 8.90
CA HIS A 644 -9.82 30.62 8.75
C HIS A 644 -10.67 31.28 9.85
N TRP A 645 -11.98 31.37 9.64
CA TRP A 645 -12.90 32.11 10.50
C TRP A 645 -14.33 31.63 10.25
N ILE A 646 -15.24 31.89 11.18
CA ILE A 646 -16.67 31.58 11.03
C ILE A 646 -17.50 32.74 11.55
N ALA A 647 -18.51 33.16 10.80
CA ALA A 647 -19.47 34.16 11.27
C ALA A 647 -20.39 33.59 12.34
N LYS A 648 -20.81 34.41 13.30
CA LYS A 648 -21.66 33.97 14.42
C LYS A 648 -22.94 33.29 13.94
N ASN A 649 -23.69 33.89 13.02
CA ASN A 649 -24.94 33.30 12.54
C ASN A 649 -24.73 32.17 11.54
N ASN A 650 -23.51 31.92 11.06
CA ASN A 650 -23.15 30.78 10.21
C ASN A 650 -22.38 29.68 10.98
N SER A 651 -22.35 29.75 12.31
CA SER A 651 -21.67 28.79 13.17
C SER A 651 -22.65 27.86 13.90
N HIS A 652 -22.19 26.64 14.21
CA HIS A 652 -22.83 25.72 15.16
C HIS A 652 -21.78 25.09 16.06
N ILE A 653 -22.20 24.75 17.28
CA ILE A 653 -21.34 24.04 18.22
C ILE A 653 -21.15 22.60 17.73
N ALA A 654 -19.90 22.13 17.75
CA ALA A 654 -19.54 20.78 17.37
C ALA A 654 -18.50 20.18 18.32
N GLU A 655 -18.43 18.86 18.35
CA GLU A 655 -17.36 18.13 19.02
C GLU A 655 -16.30 17.71 18.01
N PHE A 656 -15.03 17.99 18.31
CA PHE A 656 -13.90 17.56 17.50
C PHE A 656 -13.03 16.60 18.31
N ARG A 657 -12.97 15.35 17.87
CA ARG A 657 -12.18 14.28 18.48
C ARG A 657 -10.82 14.21 17.78
N MET A 658 -9.82 14.74 18.45
CA MET A 658 -8.43 14.79 17.99
C MET A 658 -7.72 13.56 18.51
N TYR A 659 -7.47 12.61 17.63
CA TYR A 659 -6.84 11.36 18.01
C TYR A 659 -5.37 11.34 17.58
N ASP A 660 -4.55 10.69 18.40
CA ASP A 660 -3.12 10.47 18.16
C ASP A 660 -2.79 8.97 18.22
N LYS A 661 -1.51 8.63 18.09
CA LYS A 661 -0.96 7.29 18.26
C LYS A 661 -1.43 6.67 19.58
N LEU A 662 -1.94 5.44 19.54
CA LEU A 662 -2.44 4.73 20.73
C LEU A 662 -1.30 4.37 21.69
N PHE A 663 -0.09 4.17 21.18
CA PHE A 663 1.10 3.89 21.98
C PHE A 663 2.15 4.98 21.80
N THR A 664 2.90 5.28 22.86
CA THR A 664 4.02 6.23 22.85
C THR A 664 5.31 5.61 22.32
N LYS A 665 5.43 4.26 22.37
CA LYS A 665 6.59 3.50 21.91
C LYS A 665 6.40 2.99 20.48
N PRO A 666 7.39 3.14 19.56
CA PRO A 666 7.28 2.63 18.19
C PRO A 666 7.04 1.13 18.11
N ASN A 667 7.72 0.33 18.93
CA ASN A 667 7.38 -1.07 19.13
C ASN A 667 6.91 -1.27 20.58
N PRO A 668 5.60 -1.25 20.86
CA PRO A 668 5.10 -1.42 22.22
C PRO A 668 5.37 -2.83 22.77
N GLU A 669 5.66 -3.81 21.91
CA GLU A 669 5.89 -5.21 22.28
C GLU A 669 7.36 -5.51 22.60
N SER A 670 8.31 -4.61 22.30
CA SER A 670 9.72 -4.87 22.56
C SER A 670 10.10 -4.60 24.01
N ASN A 671 10.91 -5.49 24.57
CA ASN A 671 11.55 -5.33 25.88
C ASN A 671 12.83 -4.46 25.82
N VAL A 672 13.30 -4.14 24.62
CA VAL A 672 14.49 -3.29 24.39
C VAL A 672 14.09 -1.82 24.55
N GLU A 673 14.83 -1.05 25.34
CA GLU A 673 14.62 0.40 25.50
C GLU A 673 14.85 1.15 24.18
N ASN A 674 14.24 2.33 24.04
CA ASN A 674 14.14 3.05 22.75
C ASN A 674 15.51 3.34 22.10
N ASP A 675 16.57 3.47 22.90
CA ASP A 675 17.90 3.90 22.44
C ASP A 675 18.59 2.89 21.50
N ASP A 676 18.21 1.60 21.55
CA ASP A 676 18.77 0.57 20.65
C ASP A 676 17.87 0.28 19.42
N ILE A 677 16.59 0.66 19.47
CA ILE A 677 15.70 0.60 18.29
C ILE A 677 15.91 1.82 17.42
N GLU A 678 16.18 2.99 18.02
CA GLU A 678 16.70 4.12 17.26
C GLU A 678 18.01 3.75 16.59
N LYS A 679 18.95 3.03 17.21
CA LYS A 679 20.16 2.51 16.52
C LYS A 679 19.89 1.62 15.31
N ASN A 680 18.88 0.74 15.39
CA ASN A 680 18.46 -0.09 14.25
C ASN A 680 17.61 0.67 13.21
N MET A 681 16.96 1.78 13.59
CA MET A 681 16.36 2.76 12.68
C MET A 681 17.38 3.79 12.14
N THR A 682 18.51 4.02 12.81
CA THR A 682 19.57 5.01 12.50
C THR A 682 20.78 4.41 11.82
N ASN A 683 20.76 3.12 11.46
CA ASN A 683 21.52 2.64 10.28
C ASN A 683 21.05 3.31 8.97
N PHE A 684 20.09 4.25 9.07
CA PHE A 684 19.69 5.20 8.05
C PHE A 684 20.01 6.68 8.38
N THR A 685 20.82 7.01 9.41
CA THR A 685 21.00 8.43 9.78
C THR A 685 22.40 8.97 10.12
N ILE A 686 23.48 8.21 10.40
CA ILE A 686 24.83 8.84 10.52
C ILE A 686 25.96 7.92 10.04
N GLU A 687 26.57 8.27 8.90
CA GLU A 687 28.02 8.16 8.64
C GLU A 687 28.39 9.23 7.61
N LEU A 688 28.45 10.48 8.07
CA LEU A 688 29.32 11.51 7.51
C LEU A 688 29.90 12.29 8.70
N ASP A 689 31.22 12.35 8.72
CA ASP A 689 32.13 13.11 9.58
C ASP A 689 32.47 12.52 10.97
N ASN A 690 33.49 11.64 11.00
CA ASN A 690 34.85 12.07 11.34
C ASN A 690 35.90 10.94 11.21
N GLN A 691 37.02 11.26 10.57
CA GLN A 691 38.28 10.52 10.62
C GLN A 691 39.11 10.93 11.84
N ASN A 692 39.98 9.99 12.27
CA ASN A 692 41.05 10.05 13.28
C ASN A 692 40.51 9.80 14.71
N ASP A 693 40.78 8.67 15.38
CA ASP A 693 42.12 8.22 15.76
C ASP A 693 42.12 6.74 16.16
N ALA A 694 43.27 6.10 16.00
CA ALA A 694 43.53 4.72 16.39
C ALA A 694 43.82 4.61 17.89
N THR A 695 43.36 3.54 18.55
CA THR A 695 44.18 2.57 19.31
C THR A 695 43.36 1.59 20.18
N ASN A 696 43.67 0.30 20.00
CA ASN A 696 43.77 -0.80 20.98
C ASN A 696 42.58 -1.39 21.79
N ARG A 697 42.54 -2.73 21.72
CA ARG A 697 42.07 -3.77 22.69
C ARG A 697 40.54 -3.88 22.87
N GLY A 698 39.90 -5.04 22.94
CA GLY A 698 40.28 -6.44 23.03
C GLY A 698 39.15 -7.21 23.76
N ASN A 699 38.87 -8.44 23.31
CA ASN A 699 38.15 -9.55 24.00
C ASN A 699 36.62 -9.59 24.16
N THR A 700 36.06 -10.66 23.57
CA THR A 700 35.11 -11.68 24.10
C THR A 700 33.84 -11.24 24.84
N ASN A 701 32.66 -11.59 24.28
CA ASN A 701 31.85 -12.71 24.82
C ASN A 701 30.60 -13.02 23.98
N ALA A 702 30.29 -14.30 23.93
CA ALA A 702 29.09 -14.90 23.37
C ALA A 702 27.87 -14.68 24.27
N ASN A 703 26.68 -14.57 23.66
CA ASN A 703 25.35 -14.80 24.24
C ASN A 703 24.41 -15.08 23.05
N GLN A 704 24.12 -16.32 22.66
CA GLN A 704 23.07 -17.20 23.22
C GLN A 704 21.75 -16.47 23.50
N HIS A 705 20.99 -16.20 22.42
CA HIS A 705 19.56 -15.92 22.49
C HIS A 705 18.79 -17.24 22.49
N ILE A 706 18.08 -17.50 23.59
CA ILE A 706 17.14 -18.60 23.75
C ILE A 706 15.75 -17.99 23.55
N ASP A 707 15.14 -18.29 22.40
CA ASP A 707 13.74 -18.02 22.11
C ASP A 707 12.89 -19.17 22.67
N GLU A 708 12.24 -18.95 23.81
CA GLU A 708 11.10 -19.74 24.27
C GLU A 708 9.84 -18.90 24.10
N TYR A 709 9.07 -19.17 23.05
CA TYR A 709 7.66 -18.81 23.00
C TYR A 709 6.86 -20.07 22.68
N ALA A 710 6.13 -20.53 23.68
CA ALA A 710 5.24 -21.68 23.62
C ALA A 710 4.04 -21.41 22.69
N PRO A 711 3.55 -22.42 21.95
CA PRO A 711 2.35 -22.28 21.13
C PRO A 711 1.09 -22.13 21.99
N ASP A 712 0.10 -21.42 21.44
CA ASP A 712 -1.20 -21.12 22.03
C ASP A 712 -1.88 -22.37 22.62
N ASN A 713 -1.86 -22.47 23.95
CA ASN A 713 -2.73 -23.35 24.71
C ASN A 713 -3.74 -22.47 25.45
N TYR A 714 -5.00 -22.57 25.04
CA TYR A 714 -6.15 -22.13 25.84
C TYR A 714 -6.18 -22.93 27.14
N LYS A 715 -6.13 -22.24 28.29
CA LYS A 715 -6.62 -22.78 29.56
C LYS A 715 -8.01 -22.20 29.80
N GLU A 716 -9.03 -23.06 29.77
CA GLU A 716 -10.32 -22.76 30.40
C GLU A 716 -10.16 -22.79 31.93
N GLY A 717 -11.00 -22.01 32.60
CA GLY A 717 -10.81 -21.57 33.98
C GLY A 717 -11.25 -22.56 35.07
N GLU A 718 -10.75 -22.25 36.27
CA GLU A 718 -11.40 -22.60 37.52
C GLU A 718 -11.81 -21.32 38.25
N ASN A 719 -12.99 -21.35 38.85
CA ASN A 719 -13.59 -20.30 39.63
C ASN A 719 -12.68 -19.85 40.78
N ASP A 720 -12.50 -18.55 40.97
CA ASP A 720 -12.32 -17.99 42.31
C ASP A 720 -13.08 -16.66 42.42
N THR A 721 -14.20 -16.74 43.15
CA THR A 721 -14.84 -15.62 43.81
C THR A 721 -14.03 -15.23 45.04
N LYS A 722 -13.84 -13.91 45.25
CA LYS A 722 -13.10 -13.20 46.34
C LYS A 722 -11.61 -13.02 45.99
N ASP A 723 -11.00 -11.84 45.95
CA ASP A 723 -11.23 -10.58 46.67
C ASP A 723 -11.02 -9.37 45.74
N GLY A 724 -11.89 -8.37 45.87
CA GLY A 724 -11.69 -7.06 45.27
C GLY A 724 -10.78 -6.24 46.16
N ASP A 725 -9.47 -6.28 45.90
CA ASP A 725 -8.48 -5.27 46.30
C ASP A 725 -7.09 -5.72 45.79
N ASN A 726 -6.81 -5.55 44.49
CA ASN A 726 -5.44 -5.51 43.92
C ASN A 726 -5.39 -5.21 42.39
N ILE A 727 -6.25 -4.32 41.88
CA ILE A 727 -6.25 -3.94 40.45
C ILE A 727 -5.15 -2.91 40.13
N ALA A 728 -4.59 -2.23 41.14
CA ALA A 728 -3.68 -1.10 40.94
C ALA A 728 -2.22 -1.49 40.60
N GLU A 729 -1.75 -2.68 40.97
CA GLU A 729 -0.33 -3.05 40.80
C GLU A 729 0.00 -3.64 39.41
N ASP A 730 -0.96 -4.14 38.64
CA ASP A 730 -0.71 -4.83 37.35
C ASP A 730 -0.80 -3.91 36.11
N ILE A 731 -1.17 -2.64 36.29
CA ILE A 731 -1.29 -1.65 35.20
C ILE A 731 0.10 -1.25 34.64
N ASN A 732 1.17 -1.46 35.41
CA ASN A 732 2.55 -1.07 35.04
C ASN A 732 3.40 -2.19 34.40
N THR A 733 2.82 -3.36 34.11
CA THR A 733 3.56 -4.50 33.55
C THR A 733 3.37 -4.64 32.02
N GLY A 734 4.47 -4.92 31.30
CA GLY A 734 4.44 -5.24 29.87
C GLY A 734 4.19 -4.06 28.92
N TRP A 735 3.46 -4.32 27.84
CA TRP A 735 3.23 -3.36 26.73
C TRP A 735 2.19 -2.27 27.06
N ARG A 736 1.37 -2.47 28.10
CA ARG A 736 0.30 -1.55 28.53
C ARG A 736 0.82 -0.21 29.04
N LYS A 737 2.00 -0.19 29.68
CA LYS A 737 2.62 1.05 30.18
C LYS A 737 2.92 2.09 29.11
N TYR A 738 2.96 1.68 27.84
CA TYR A 738 3.20 2.56 26.69
C TYR A 738 1.90 3.10 26.08
N ILE A 739 0.73 2.84 26.64
CA ILE A 739 -0.53 3.42 26.15
C ILE A 739 -0.48 4.95 26.32
N ASN A 740 -0.76 5.67 25.24
CA ASN A 740 -0.77 7.11 25.20
C ASN A 740 -2.06 7.65 25.85
N LYS A 741 -1.91 8.30 27.01
CA LYS A 741 -3.01 8.95 27.74
C LYS A 741 -3.64 10.11 26.96
N ASN A 742 -2.89 10.71 26.03
CA ASN A 742 -3.35 11.78 25.16
C ASN A 742 -3.73 11.26 23.76
N SER A 743 -3.98 9.96 23.61
CA SER A 743 -4.40 9.36 22.32
C SER A 743 -5.75 9.87 21.82
N LEU A 744 -6.54 10.53 22.67
CA LEU A 744 -7.77 11.22 22.31
C LEU A 744 -7.87 12.51 23.14
N ILE A 745 -8.01 13.64 22.45
CA ILE A 745 -8.33 14.95 23.01
C ILE A 745 -9.63 15.42 22.36
N ILE A 746 -10.59 15.88 23.17
CA ILE A 746 -11.89 16.32 22.69
C ILE A 746 -11.98 17.84 22.83
N HIS A 747 -12.26 18.54 21.73
CA HIS A 747 -12.55 19.97 21.72
C HIS A 747 -14.04 20.21 21.48
N LYS A 748 -14.61 21.18 22.19
CA LYS A 748 -15.93 21.74 21.91
C LYS A 748 -15.73 23.07 21.19
N GLY A 749 -15.94 23.05 19.89
CA GLY A 749 -15.62 24.18 19.01
C GLY A 749 -16.83 24.62 18.18
N LEU A 750 -16.55 25.36 17.11
CA LEU A 750 -17.54 25.81 16.14
C LEU A 750 -17.26 25.22 14.76
N VAL A 751 -18.32 24.87 14.04
CA VAL A 751 -18.26 24.43 12.64
C VAL A 751 -19.20 25.27 11.78
N GLU A 752 -18.87 25.44 10.51
CA GLU A 752 -19.74 26.08 9.54
C GLU A 752 -21.04 25.28 9.32
N LYS A 753 -22.19 25.95 9.18
CA LYS A 753 -23.51 25.28 9.01
C LYS A 753 -23.57 24.32 7.82
N TYR A 754 -22.78 24.57 6.77
CA TYR A 754 -22.73 23.70 5.60
C TYR A 754 -22.36 22.25 5.95
N SER A 755 -21.69 22.02 7.08
CA SER A 755 -21.34 20.69 7.56
C SER A 755 -22.54 19.76 7.81
N PHE A 756 -23.76 20.28 7.97
CA PHE A 756 -24.96 19.45 8.07
C PHE A 756 -25.29 18.69 6.79
N ASN A 757 -24.84 19.19 5.64
CA ASN A 757 -25.01 18.50 4.35
C ASN A 757 -24.09 17.27 4.23
N CYS A 758 -23.07 17.15 5.10
CA CYS A 758 -22.17 16.01 5.12
C CYS A 758 -22.78 14.82 5.86
N GLN A 759 -22.65 13.66 5.26
CA GLN A 759 -23.04 12.38 5.82
C GLN A 759 -21.91 11.77 6.67
N VAL A 760 -22.27 10.79 7.49
CA VAL A 760 -21.28 9.99 8.23
C VAL A 760 -20.35 9.29 7.25
N GLY A 761 -19.04 9.39 7.46
CA GLY A 761 -18.03 8.83 6.56
C GLY A 761 -17.58 9.76 5.43
N ASP A 762 -18.26 10.88 5.18
CA ASP A 762 -17.82 11.83 4.16
C ASP A 762 -16.44 12.42 4.53
N PRO A 763 -15.52 12.56 3.56
CA PRO A 763 -14.24 13.18 3.79
C PRO A 763 -14.40 14.71 3.84
N ILE A 764 -13.94 15.31 4.94
CA ILE A 764 -13.94 16.76 5.15
C ILE A 764 -12.50 17.18 5.43
N GLN A 765 -12.09 18.34 4.93
CA GLN A 765 -10.87 18.98 5.38
C GLN A 765 -11.27 20.28 6.05
N PHE A 766 -10.99 20.40 7.35
CA PHE A 766 -11.07 21.66 8.04
C PHE A 766 -9.80 22.45 7.78
N GLU A 767 -9.97 23.65 7.23
CA GLU A 767 -8.86 24.47 6.73
C GLU A 767 -7.82 24.74 7.82
N ARG A 768 -6.56 24.42 7.52
CA ARG A 768 -5.39 24.53 8.42
C ARG A 768 -5.37 23.59 9.64
N ILE A 769 -6.39 22.76 9.84
CA ILE A 769 -6.44 21.81 10.95
C ILE A 769 -6.05 20.41 10.46
N GLY A 770 -6.85 19.82 9.57
CA GLY A 770 -6.74 18.39 9.30
C GLY A 770 -7.81 17.88 8.37
N PHE A 771 -7.72 16.59 8.06
CA PHE A 771 -8.79 15.83 7.43
C PHE A 771 -9.61 15.13 8.50
N PHE A 772 -10.92 15.24 8.38
CA PHE A 772 -11.92 14.77 9.33
C PHE A 772 -13.00 13.96 8.62
N THR A 773 -13.76 13.23 9.41
CA THR A 773 -15.04 12.67 9.00
C THR A 773 -16.08 12.88 10.09
N LYS A 774 -17.35 12.96 9.70
CA LYS A 774 -18.47 13.00 10.64
C LYS A 774 -18.65 11.61 11.26
N ASP A 775 -18.65 11.52 12.59
CA ASP A 775 -18.81 10.26 13.33
C ASP A 775 -20.29 9.89 13.44
N LYS A 776 -20.55 8.58 13.61
CA LYS A 776 -21.90 8.04 13.83
C LYS A 776 -22.56 8.53 15.12
N ASP A 777 -21.78 9.02 16.09
CA ASP A 777 -22.29 9.63 17.33
C ASP A 777 -22.89 11.04 17.10
N SER A 778 -22.80 11.57 15.88
CA SER A 778 -23.38 12.88 15.53
C SER A 778 -24.91 12.88 15.66
N THR A 779 -25.45 13.95 16.23
CA THR A 779 -26.90 14.21 16.26
C THR A 779 -27.24 15.38 15.32
N GLU A 780 -28.54 15.62 15.09
CA GLU A 780 -29.01 16.74 14.26
C GLU A 780 -28.58 18.11 14.79
N HIS A 781 -28.43 18.25 16.12
CA HIS A 781 -28.07 19.51 16.76
C HIS A 781 -26.62 19.58 17.26
N TYR A 782 -25.93 18.44 17.30
CA TYR A 782 -24.57 18.32 17.81
C TYR A 782 -23.75 17.37 16.93
N PRO A 783 -23.12 17.88 15.86
CA PRO A 783 -22.27 17.07 15.01
C PRO A 783 -20.93 16.76 15.71
N VAL A 784 -20.45 15.54 15.51
CA VAL A 784 -19.21 15.03 16.07
C VAL A 784 -18.27 14.70 14.91
N PHE A 785 -17.05 15.22 14.95
CA PHE A 785 -16.05 15.01 13.91
C PHE A 785 -14.81 14.30 14.45
N ASN A 786 -14.41 13.22 13.80
CA ASN A 786 -13.17 12.51 14.08
C ASN A 786 -12.06 13.06 13.18
N LEU A 787 -10.92 13.44 13.76
CA LEU A 787 -9.71 13.75 12.98
C LEU A 787 -9.18 12.46 12.34
N THR A 788 -9.33 12.26 11.04
CA THR A 788 -8.70 11.14 10.34
C THR A 788 -7.18 11.27 10.37
N VAL A 789 -6.65 12.39 9.88
CA VAL A 789 -5.22 12.65 9.79
C VAL A 789 -4.94 14.16 9.76
N ALA A 790 -3.93 14.59 10.53
CA ALA A 790 -3.54 16.00 10.57
C ALA A 790 -2.93 16.48 9.23
N LEU A 791 -3.09 17.77 8.95
CA LEU A 791 -2.29 18.42 7.92
C LEU A 791 -0.84 18.48 8.40
N VAL A 792 0.08 18.34 7.45
CA VAL A 792 1.51 18.52 7.72
C VAL A 792 1.96 19.70 6.86
N ASP A 793 2.87 20.51 7.38
CA ASP A 793 3.47 21.58 6.58
C ASP A 793 4.00 21.02 5.26
N ASN A 794 3.59 21.60 4.13
CA ASN A 794 3.89 21.10 2.79
C ASN A 794 5.41 20.96 2.55
N SER A 795 6.24 21.75 3.25
CA SER A 795 7.71 21.65 3.25
C SER A 795 8.20 20.35 3.89
N ALA A 796 7.62 19.93 5.01
CA ALA A 796 7.95 18.70 5.70
C ALA A 796 7.44 17.46 4.95
N LEU A 797 6.26 17.53 4.32
CA LEU A 797 5.75 16.45 3.44
C LEU A 797 6.61 16.26 2.20
N LYS A 798 7.03 17.35 1.55
CA LYS A 798 7.88 17.27 0.35
C LYS A 798 9.25 16.69 0.69
N LYS A 799 9.86 17.14 1.79
CA LYS A 799 11.11 16.59 2.31
C LYS A 799 10.98 15.12 2.72
N LYS A 800 9.92 14.75 3.45
CA LYS A 800 9.65 13.34 3.81
C LYS A 800 9.37 12.45 2.59
N LYS A 801 8.68 12.96 1.57
CA LYS A 801 8.42 12.24 0.32
C LYS A 801 9.71 12.02 -0.47
N GLU A 802 10.55 13.04 -0.56
CA GLU A 802 11.89 12.94 -1.15
C GLU A 802 12.78 11.97 -0.37
N ASP A 803 12.75 12.00 0.97
CA ASP A 803 13.48 11.06 1.83
C ASP A 803 12.98 9.62 1.70
N LEU A 804 11.66 9.40 1.58
CA LEU A 804 11.07 8.07 1.42
C LEU A 804 11.45 7.46 0.06
N ILE A 805 11.37 8.26 -1.01
CA ILE A 805 11.78 7.86 -2.37
C ILE A 805 13.28 7.54 -2.39
N LYS A 806 14.11 8.36 -1.74
CA LYS A 806 15.55 8.13 -1.64
C LYS A 806 15.87 6.84 -0.88
N LYS A 807 15.18 6.57 0.24
CA LYS A 807 15.31 5.32 1.00
C LYS A 807 14.92 4.09 0.18
N GLU A 808 13.88 4.20 -0.64
CA GLU A 808 13.43 3.12 -1.52
C GLU A 808 14.44 2.85 -2.65
N MET A 809 15.03 3.90 -3.22
CA MET A 809 16.13 3.79 -4.18
C MET A 809 17.38 3.13 -3.56
N ASP A 810 17.73 3.50 -2.32
CA ASP A 810 18.87 2.92 -1.61
C ASP A 810 18.64 1.43 -1.28
N LYS A 811 17.40 1.05 -0.94
CA LYS A 811 17.00 -0.35 -0.76
C LYS A 811 17.18 -1.14 -2.04
N LEU A 812 16.70 -0.63 -3.17
CA LEU A 812 16.83 -1.27 -4.49
C LEU A 812 18.31 -1.45 -4.89
N LYS A 813 19.17 -0.46 -4.59
CA LYS A 813 20.63 -0.58 -4.80
C LYS A 813 21.25 -1.70 -3.97
N ARG A 814 20.90 -1.79 -2.68
CA ARG A 814 21.40 -2.86 -1.79
C ARG A 814 20.93 -4.24 -2.26
N GLU A 815 19.69 -4.36 -2.73
CA GLU A 815 19.14 -5.61 -3.26
C GLU A 815 19.83 -6.03 -4.58
N LYS A 816 20.12 -5.08 -5.47
CA LYS A 816 20.89 -5.35 -6.70
C LYS A 816 22.31 -5.86 -6.40
N ILE A 817 23.02 -5.22 -5.48
CA ILE A 817 24.36 -5.66 -5.04
C ILE A 817 24.30 -7.05 -4.39
N ALA A 818 23.28 -7.33 -3.58
CA ALA A 818 23.10 -8.64 -2.96
C ALA A 818 22.81 -9.74 -4.01
N HIS A 819 22.01 -9.41 -5.04
CA HIS A 819 21.73 -10.30 -6.16
C HIS A 819 22.99 -10.62 -6.98
N GLU A 820 23.79 -9.61 -7.34
CA GLU A 820 25.06 -9.81 -8.05
C GLU A 820 26.05 -10.68 -7.26
N ARG A 821 26.11 -10.49 -5.93
CA ARG A 821 26.94 -11.33 -5.05
C ARG A 821 26.45 -12.78 -5.01
N ARG A 822 25.13 -13.02 -5.04
CA ARG A 822 24.56 -14.38 -5.13
C ARG A 822 24.92 -15.03 -6.46
N MET A 823 24.72 -14.33 -7.57
CA MET A 823 25.05 -14.84 -8.90
C MET A 823 26.54 -15.23 -9.02
N LYS A 824 27.46 -14.37 -8.55
CA LYS A 824 28.90 -14.69 -8.52
C LYS A 824 29.23 -15.92 -7.67
N LYS A 825 28.51 -16.13 -6.57
CA LYS A 825 28.69 -17.30 -5.70
C LYS A 825 28.19 -18.58 -6.38
N GLU A 826 27.10 -18.49 -7.13
CA GLU A 826 26.53 -19.59 -7.91
C GLU A 826 27.41 -19.96 -9.10
N GLU A 827 27.91 -18.98 -9.86
CA GLU A 827 28.89 -19.19 -10.92
C GLU A 827 30.16 -19.88 -10.41
N ARG A 828 30.64 -19.47 -9.23
CA ARG A 828 31.81 -20.10 -8.61
C ARG A 828 31.55 -21.57 -8.24
N LYS A 829 30.38 -21.88 -7.67
CA LYS A 829 29.97 -23.27 -7.38
C LYS A 829 29.86 -24.11 -8.64
N ILE A 830 29.27 -23.58 -9.71
CA ILE A 830 29.16 -24.29 -11.00
C ILE A 830 30.55 -24.54 -11.58
N ARG A 831 31.48 -23.58 -11.46
CA ARG A 831 32.86 -23.73 -11.95
C ARG A 831 33.66 -24.75 -11.14
N GLU A 832 33.44 -24.81 -9.82
CA GLU A 832 34.04 -25.84 -8.93
C GLU A 832 33.48 -27.22 -9.24
N GLN A 833 32.16 -27.38 -9.43
CA GLN A 833 31.55 -28.65 -9.85
C GLN A 833 32.03 -29.12 -11.23
N LYS A 834 32.21 -28.21 -12.19
CA LYS A 834 32.77 -28.56 -13.51
C LYS A 834 34.23 -29.00 -13.42
N LYS A 835 35.02 -28.43 -12.50
CA LYS A 835 36.41 -28.86 -12.26
C LYS A 835 36.46 -30.25 -11.63
N LEU A 836 35.63 -30.54 -10.63
CA LEU A 836 35.50 -31.86 -10.01
C LEU A 836 35.07 -32.93 -11.03
N ALA A 837 34.08 -32.62 -11.87
CA ALA A 837 33.63 -33.54 -12.92
C ALA A 837 34.68 -33.75 -14.04
N GLN A 838 35.63 -32.83 -14.21
CA GLN A 838 36.75 -32.98 -15.16
C GLN A 838 37.92 -33.75 -14.56
N SER A 839 38.20 -33.62 -13.26
CA SER A 839 39.20 -34.46 -12.58
C SER A 839 38.76 -35.92 -12.51
N GLU A 840 37.48 -36.20 -12.24
CA GLU A 840 36.94 -37.56 -12.21
C GLU A 840 36.93 -38.25 -13.59
N LYS A 841 36.99 -37.48 -14.70
CA LYS A 841 37.11 -38.01 -16.07
C LYS A 841 38.54 -38.25 -16.54
N HIS A 842 39.54 -37.79 -15.80
CA HIS A 842 40.95 -38.02 -16.12
C HIS A 842 41.59 -39.13 -15.26
N GLU A 843 40.91 -39.58 -14.21
CA GLU A 843 41.33 -40.70 -13.35
C GLU A 843 40.58 -42.02 -13.61
N GLY A 844 39.70 -42.07 -14.62
CA GLY A 844 39.09 -43.29 -15.15
C GLY A 844 39.44 -43.49 -16.61
#